data_AF-A0A5C5VG25-F1
#
_entry.id   AF-A0A5C5VG25-F1
#
_cell.length_a   1.000
_cell.length_b   1.000
_cell.length_c   1.000
_cell.angle_alpha   90.00
_cell.angle_beta   90.00
_cell.angle_gamma   90.00
#
_symmetry.space_group_name_H-M   'P 1'
#
loop_
_entity.id
_entity.type
_entity.pdbx_description
1 polymer ?
#
loop_
_entity_poly.entity_id
_entity_poly.type
_entity_poly.pdbx_seq_one_letter_code
_entity_poly.pdbx_strand_id
1 'polypeptide(L)'
;MNYRILAPCVALCCAALACGRADAQLTFSLAWGWQGDARQDAAWTAMNNIVNRYNAYGDFTGGNGSHVQAAYNPGVPTAQAGYGGWGGIIEYGGTWPNDRVTMHELDHWLGTGTYSNAQGRSWDGQRAVSILEQFDGVGARVGTDGVHFWPYGMNYDNEWSELNARRNVALVYALRADWGIGSTANPTAWNATSVSLAGSDPVGRSGFNHYSSWSDGEFAHPNADYSTGAHDLRTPNGYPSWTFAGRSLTVNPGGRLLYNGWGHDGRVTFKNLIVDNATVRHDQYDLDTFRLAGAVTLTGDATFDAGQGDIFIEAAVTGAGSLVKTGAHDLTLQASNDYAGATTISRGTLRLAPTRLVAEYTFDNVRGDSVVNLGAGGAPMNGVLANGATIVPAGGGREGSAVSLANGASVNINNGVTDLAPDGNWAVSTWIKTASAGGALLSKTNGGWEYGNTAFFLGDGLGAGSGGQPAGVRWAGGFLQTRARGTIVTDDQWRQVTYVNNGGVYTIYIDGEPLMATRTDSGFSNADIGSMVQLGVANNPGDGALNFNGLMDSVQIYGQSLSAAQAMALYEGQRLGTLPSTTTVSVASGATLDVNGVTQEIAGLDGAAGSSVLLGNRGHLIVNSAADAAFAGVISGSGAVTKSGAGTLTLAGANTLSGITTVAAGVLELDGRIGPTKVDAGATLRGDGQVVGGLTLAAGSTLAVDVAASTDLLAVTGAATLDGVLDVTLDAGFTPTLNDTFTVLTAASLVNNLTLGGPDASLFSLMASTATEVILTAVSGLPGDYNNDGLVDAADYTVWRDNQGAAEWSLPNDFNGGPIGAEQYAAWRSNFGANAAFDAAAASVPEPTAAVAAALLAWPPRRRRPHAT
;
A
#
# COMPACT_ATOMS: atom_id res chain seq x y z
N MET A 1 -51.02 47.20 37.97
CA MET A 1 -52.16 47.68 37.17
C MET A 1 -51.84 47.43 35.69
N ASN A 2 -52.57 46.51 35.06
CA ASN A 2 -53.17 46.57 33.70
C ASN A 2 -52.65 47.69 32.75
N TYR A 3 -52.38 47.54 31.44
CA TYR A 3 -52.82 46.60 30.40
C TYR A 3 -52.12 46.93 29.05
N ARG A 4 -51.97 45.92 28.16
CA ARG A 4 -52.03 45.89 26.67
C ARG A 4 -50.88 46.35 25.75
N ILE A 5 -50.24 45.35 25.12
CA ILE A 5 -50.23 44.98 23.68
C ILE A 5 -50.27 46.12 22.63
N LEU A 6 -49.22 46.18 21.79
CA LEU A 6 -49.27 46.06 20.31
C LEU A 6 -47.85 45.95 19.73
N ALA A 7 -47.63 44.90 18.92
CA ALA A 7 -46.40 44.70 18.15
C ALA A 7 -46.30 45.70 16.97
N PRO A 8 -45.08 45.97 16.48
CA PRO A 8 -44.90 46.08 15.04
C PRO A 8 -43.70 45.28 14.51
N CYS A 9 -43.89 44.80 13.29
CA CYS A 9 -42.88 44.34 12.34
C CYS A 9 -41.63 45.22 12.34
N VAL A 10 -40.44 44.60 12.36
CA VAL A 10 -39.31 44.95 11.47
C VAL A 10 -38.49 43.68 11.24
N ALA A 11 -38.62 43.10 10.05
CA ALA A 11 -37.57 42.28 9.45
C ALA A 11 -36.68 43.24 8.66
N LEU A 12 -35.37 43.27 8.94
CA LEU A 12 -34.33 43.57 7.96
C LEU A 12 -32.93 43.37 8.58
N CYS A 13 -31.99 42.97 7.73
CA CYS A 13 -30.54 42.77 7.94
C CYS A 13 -30.10 41.44 8.56
N CYS A 14 -29.88 40.45 7.68
CA CYS A 14 -28.52 39.98 7.35
C CYS A 14 -28.59 39.01 6.17
N ALA A 15 -28.38 39.50 4.95
CA ALA A 15 -28.14 38.68 3.77
C ALA A 15 -26.96 39.27 2.98
N ALA A 16 -26.15 38.35 2.47
CA ALA A 16 -25.18 38.49 1.38
C ALA A 16 -23.81 39.13 1.70
N LEU A 17 -22.91 38.28 2.21
CA LEU A 17 -21.56 38.17 1.64
C LEU A 17 -21.45 36.78 1.00
N ALA A 18 -21.99 36.67 -0.22
CA ALA A 18 -21.71 35.59 -1.15
C ALA A 18 -21.54 36.22 -2.52
N CYS A 19 -20.31 36.60 -2.86
CA CYS A 19 -19.96 36.93 -4.24
C CYS A 19 -19.76 35.59 -4.98
N GLY A 20 -20.87 34.92 -5.27
CA GLY A 20 -20.94 33.91 -6.33
C GLY A 20 -21.20 34.61 -7.65
N ARG A 21 -20.58 34.15 -8.74
CA ARG A 21 -20.87 34.66 -10.09
C ARG A 21 -22.38 34.63 -10.31
N ALA A 22 -22.95 35.67 -10.92
CA ALA A 22 -24.31 35.64 -11.41
C ALA A 22 -24.36 34.63 -12.56
N ASP A 23 -24.81 33.40 -12.28
CA ASP A 23 -25.00 32.41 -13.34
C ASP A 23 -26.02 32.93 -14.35
N ALA A 24 -25.82 32.60 -15.62
CA ALA A 24 -26.79 32.92 -16.65
C ALA A 24 -28.08 32.15 -16.37
N GLN A 25 -29.21 32.85 -16.26
CA GLN A 25 -30.51 32.26 -15.91
C GLN A 25 -31.42 32.13 -17.12
N LEU A 26 -32.17 31.04 -17.17
CA LEU A 26 -33.34 30.92 -18.03
C LEU A 26 -34.42 31.92 -17.58
N THR A 27 -35.03 32.58 -18.55
CA THR A 27 -36.16 33.47 -18.36
C THR A 27 -37.29 33.07 -19.31
N PHE A 28 -38.52 33.50 -19.06
CA PHE A 28 -39.63 33.19 -19.96
C PHE A 28 -40.62 34.33 -20.18
N SER A 29 -41.42 34.21 -21.24
CA SER A 29 -42.58 35.06 -21.50
C SER A 29 -43.73 34.27 -22.14
N LEU A 30 -44.96 34.73 -21.90
CA LEU A 30 -46.13 34.25 -22.67
C LEU A 30 -46.25 35.09 -23.95
N ALA A 31 -46.32 34.41 -25.08
CA ALA A 31 -46.41 35.02 -26.40
C ALA A 31 -47.89 35.11 -26.87
N TRP A 32 -48.20 34.63 -28.07
CA TRP A 32 -49.51 34.78 -28.70
C TRP A 32 -50.47 33.62 -28.36
N GLY A 33 -51.74 33.78 -28.76
CA GLY A 33 -52.76 32.72 -28.70
C GLY A 33 -53.53 32.63 -27.37
N TRP A 34 -53.04 33.27 -26.31
CA TRP A 34 -53.72 33.32 -25.02
C TRP A 34 -54.96 34.24 -25.07
N GLN A 35 -56.08 33.80 -24.48
CA GLN A 35 -57.35 34.55 -24.48
C GLN A 35 -57.71 35.15 -23.12
N GLY A 36 -56.75 35.28 -22.19
CA GLY A 36 -57.04 35.73 -20.82
C GLY A 36 -57.85 34.74 -20.01
N ASP A 37 -57.91 33.47 -20.43
CA ASP A 37 -58.63 32.41 -19.72
C ASP A 37 -57.71 31.65 -18.74
N ALA A 38 -58.30 30.72 -17.99
CA ALA A 38 -57.59 29.96 -16.98
C ALA A 38 -56.38 29.15 -17.51
N ARG A 39 -56.25 28.94 -18.83
CA ARG A 39 -55.07 28.29 -19.42
C ARG A 39 -53.87 29.21 -19.42
N GLN A 40 -54.07 30.51 -19.60
CA GLN A 40 -52.98 31.50 -19.55
C GLN A 40 -52.38 31.57 -18.14
N ASP A 41 -53.21 31.59 -17.10
CA ASP A 41 -52.76 31.58 -15.71
C ASP A 41 -52.05 30.26 -15.34
N ALA A 42 -52.60 29.13 -15.83
CA ALA A 42 -51.98 27.82 -15.65
C ALA A 42 -50.60 27.73 -16.33
N ALA A 43 -50.47 28.25 -17.55
CA ALA A 43 -49.21 28.28 -18.27
C ALA A 43 -48.18 29.20 -17.60
N TRP A 44 -48.59 30.38 -17.13
CA TRP A 44 -47.71 31.25 -16.35
C TRP A 44 -47.18 30.55 -15.10
N THR A 45 -48.07 29.92 -14.33
CA THR A 45 -47.72 29.21 -13.09
C THR A 45 -46.75 28.06 -13.38
N ALA A 46 -47.05 27.22 -14.36
CA ALA A 46 -46.21 26.09 -14.72
C ALA A 46 -44.84 26.54 -15.24
N MET A 47 -44.78 27.52 -16.15
CA MET A 47 -43.52 28.07 -16.65
C MET A 47 -42.66 28.64 -15.52
N ASN A 48 -43.28 29.38 -14.59
CA ASN A 48 -42.57 29.91 -13.42
C ASN A 48 -41.99 28.79 -12.55
N ASN A 49 -42.79 27.77 -12.22
CA ASN A 49 -42.34 26.65 -11.40
C ASN A 49 -41.17 25.90 -12.06
N ILE A 50 -41.29 25.60 -13.35
CA ILE A 50 -40.30 24.82 -14.08
C ILE A 50 -39.04 25.63 -14.35
N VAL A 51 -39.10 26.87 -14.82
CA VAL A 51 -37.90 27.69 -15.06
C VAL A 51 -37.10 27.90 -13.78
N ASN A 52 -37.78 28.16 -12.65
CA ASN A 52 -37.12 28.27 -11.34
C ASN A 52 -36.44 26.97 -10.93
N ARG A 53 -37.01 25.81 -11.27
CA ARG A 53 -36.42 24.50 -11.00
C ARG A 53 -35.11 24.27 -11.78
N TYR A 54 -35.05 24.61 -13.07
CA TYR A 54 -33.82 24.49 -13.86
C TYR A 54 -32.76 25.49 -13.39
N ASN A 55 -33.15 26.74 -13.16
CA ASN A 55 -32.24 27.77 -12.65
C ASN A 55 -31.70 27.46 -11.26
N ALA A 56 -32.47 26.76 -10.43
CA ALA A 56 -31.96 26.26 -9.17
C ALA A 56 -30.84 25.25 -9.41
N TYR A 57 -30.93 24.37 -10.40
CA TYR A 57 -29.90 23.34 -10.58
C TYR A 57 -28.58 23.89 -11.13
N GLY A 58 -28.62 24.68 -12.21
CA GLY A 58 -27.40 25.24 -12.81
C GLY A 58 -27.66 26.06 -14.07
N ASP A 59 -26.58 26.39 -14.78
CA ASP A 59 -26.64 27.16 -16.02
C ASP A 59 -27.09 26.29 -17.21
N PHE A 60 -28.36 26.47 -17.61
CA PHE A 60 -28.96 25.84 -18.79
C PHE A 60 -28.94 26.75 -20.03
N THR A 61 -28.19 27.86 -20.00
CA THR A 61 -28.01 28.71 -21.18
C THR A 61 -27.05 28.05 -22.19
N GLY A 62 -26.94 28.63 -23.37
CA GLY A 62 -26.23 28.03 -24.51
C GLY A 62 -27.15 27.21 -25.42
N GLY A 63 -26.74 27.03 -26.68
CA GLY A 63 -27.60 26.43 -27.71
C GLY A 63 -28.76 27.33 -28.12
N ASN A 64 -29.97 27.05 -27.60
CA ASN A 64 -31.23 27.74 -27.94
C ASN A 64 -31.41 29.14 -27.30
N GLY A 65 -30.45 29.59 -26.49
CA GLY A 65 -30.47 30.90 -25.81
C GLY A 65 -30.84 30.80 -24.32
N SER A 66 -31.26 31.93 -23.73
CA SER A 66 -31.62 32.05 -22.31
C SER A 66 -33.06 32.50 -22.05
N HIS A 67 -33.88 32.64 -23.10
CA HIS A 67 -35.25 33.12 -23.00
C HIS A 67 -36.23 32.21 -23.75
N VAL A 68 -37.16 31.60 -23.01
CA VAL A 68 -38.16 30.67 -23.53
C VAL A 68 -39.49 31.39 -23.71
N GLN A 69 -40.10 31.24 -24.88
CA GLN A 69 -41.45 31.76 -25.10
C GLN A 69 -42.49 30.63 -24.95
N ALA A 70 -43.71 30.96 -24.55
CA ALA A 70 -44.82 30.01 -24.49
C ALA A 70 -46.09 30.58 -25.13
N ALA A 71 -46.69 29.88 -26.09
CA ALA A 71 -47.90 30.27 -26.82
C ALA A 71 -49.01 29.22 -26.70
N TYR A 72 -50.25 29.63 -26.97
CA TYR A 72 -51.38 28.71 -27.14
C TYR A 72 -51.74 28.56 -28.62
N ASN A 73 -51.64 27.34 -29.15
CA ASN A 73 -51.95 26.99 -30.53
C ASN A 73 -52.97 25.85 -30.58
N PRO A 74 -54.26 26.13 -30.81
CA PRO A 74 -55.31 25.10 -30.85
C PRO A 74 -55.15 24.12 -32.02
N GLY A 75 -54.28 24.42 -33.00
CA GLY A 75 -53.92 23.49 -34.08
C GLY A 75 -52.94 22.39 -33.64
N VAL A 76 -52.33 22.50 -32.46
CA VAL A 76 -51.45 21.49 -31.88
C VAL A 76 -52.30 20.46 -31.12
N PRO A 77 -52.19 19.16 -31.41
CA PRO A 77 -53.00 18.13 -30.75
C PRO A 77 -52.79 18.06 -29.22
N THR A 78 -51.57 18.30 -28.74
CA THR A 78 -51.18 18.18 -27.33
C THR A 78 -50.40 19.41 -26.86
N ALA A 79 -49.08 19.34 -26.88
CA ALA A 79 -48.13 20.42 -26.75
C ALA A 79 -46.88 20.07 -27.59
N GLN A 80 -46.07 21.05 -27.95
CA GLN A 80 -44.84 20.82 -28.71
C GLN A 80 -43.79 21.90 -28.45
N ALA A 81 -42.51 21.53 -28.54
CA ALA A 81 -41.36 22.42 -28.54
C ALA A 81 -40.19 21.78 -29.29
N GLY A 82 -39.17 22.57 -29.66
CA GLY A 82 -37.99 22.02 -30.32
C GLY A 82 -36.73 22.88 -30.27
N TYR A 83 -35.61 22.26 -30.62
CA TYR A 83 -34.29 22.88 -30.66
C TYR A 83 -33.92 23.39 -32.06
N GLY A 84 -33.47 24.65 -32.14
CA GLY A 84 -32.98 25.28 -33.37
C GLY A 84 -34.07 25.68 -34.38
N GLY A 85 -34.24 26.99 -34.60
CA GLY A 85 -34.77 27.61 -35.82
C GLY A 85 -36.27 27.44 -36.17
N TRP A 86 -36.91 26.32 -35.86
CA TRP A 86 -38.32 26.04 -36.23
C TRP A 86 -39.35 26.31 -35.10
N GLY A 87 -38.94 27.01 -34.05
CA GLY A 87 -39.85 27.48 -33.00
C GLY A 87 -39.23 27.37 -31.62
N GLY A 88 -38.39 28.33 -31.25
CA GLY A 88 -37.88 28.48 -29.87
C GLY A 88 -38.96 28.85 -28.85
N ILE A 89 -40.16 28.29 -29.01
CA ILE A 89 -41.39 28.55 -28.28
C ILE A 89 -42.02 27.20 -27.91
N ILE A 90 -42.57 27.12 -26.70
CA ILE A 90 -43.43 26.02 -26.27
C ILE A 90 -44.85 26.35 -26.74
N GLU A 91 -45.47 25.49 -27.53
CA GLU A 91 -46.86 25.66 -27.98
C GLU A 91 -47.78 24.68 -27.25
N TYR A 92 -48.69 25.21 -26.42
CA TYR A 92 -49.75 24.44 -25.79
C TYR A 92 -50.95 24.35 -26.72
N GLY A 93 -51.50 23.15 -26.93
CA GLY A 93 -52.67 22.93 -27.77
C GLY A 93 -53.80 22.23 -27.01
N GLY A 94 -54.07 20.98 -27.36
CA GLY A 94 -55.15 20.18 -26.75
C GLY A 94 -54.92 19.78 -25.29
N THR A 95 -53.69 19.83 -24.78
CA THR A 95 -53.36 19.47 -23.38
C THR A 95 -53.38 20.70 -22.47
N TRP A 96 -53.92 20.55 -21.26
CA TRP A 96 -53.94 21.62 -20.26
C TRP A 96 -52.53 21.95 -19.74
N PRO A 97 -52.10 23.23 -19.69
CA PRO A 97 -50.80 23.60 -19.13
C PRO A 97 -50.66 23.19 -17.67
N ASN A 98 -49.62 22.44 -17.35
CA ASN A 98 -49.25 22.04 -15.99
C ASN A 98 -47.73 21.79 -15.91
N ASP A 99 -47.20 21.59 -14.71
CA ASP A 99 -45.76 21.42 -14.47
C ASP A 99 -45.15 20.27 -15.29
N ARG A 100 -45.81 19.11 -15.36
CA ARG A 100 -45.33 17.93 -16.12
C ARG A 100 -45.18 18.23 -17.60
N VAL A 101 -46.27 18.73 -18.21
CA VAL A 101 -46.30 19.05 -19.65
C VAL A 101 -45.29 20.14 -19.95
N THR A 102 -45.24 21.18 -19.13
CA THR A 102 -44.32 22.31 -19.33
C THR A 102 -42.87 21.89 -19.23
N MET A 103 -42.53 21.00 -18.30
CA MET A 103 -41.16 20.51 -18.17
C MET A 103 -40.75 19.61 -19.32
N HIS A 104 -41.64 18.71 -19.75
CA HIS A 104 -41.43 17.87 -20.93
C HIS A 104 -41.13 18.72 -22.18
N GLU A 105 -41.93 19.75 -22.44
CA GLU A 105 -41.68 20.63 -23.59
C GLU A 105 -40.45 21.51 -23.40
N LEU A 106 -40.17 21.97 -22.18
CA LEU A 106 -38.94 22.72 -21.90
C LEU A 106 -37.69 21.87 -22.17
N ASP A 107 -37.72 20.57 -21.87
CA ASP A 107 -36.62 19.66 -22.18
C ASP A 107 -36.35 19.59 -23.68
N HIS A 108 -37.41 19.49 -24.49
CA HIS A 108 -37.31 19.54 -25.94
C HIS A 108 -36.74 20.87 -26.42
N TRP A 109 -37.16 21.98 -25.84
CA TRP A 109 -36.58 23.29 -26.09
C TRP A 109 -35.10 23.37 -25.68
N LEU A 110 -34.72 22.68 -24.61
CA LEU A 110 -33.34 22.57 -24.13
C LEU A 110 -32.50 21.57 -24.94
N GLY A 111 -33.06 20.94 -25.98
CA GLY A 111 -32.34 20.08 -26.92
C GLY A 111 -32.55 18.60 -26.72
N THR A 112 -33.16 18.16 -25.61
CA THR A 112 -33.41 16.72 -25.45
C THR A 112 -34.45 16.27 -26.47
N GLY A 113 -34.17 15.17 -27.16
CA GLY A 113 -35.06 14.61 -28.18
C GLY A 113 -35.21 15.41 -29.48
N THR A 114 -34.45 16.48 -29.70
CA THR A 114 -34.44 17.21 -30.99
C THR A 114 -33.04 17.56 -31.52
N TYR A 115 -32.01 17.63 -30.66
CA TYR A 115 -30.63 17.86 -31.10
C TYR A 115 -29.99 16.59 -31.69
N SER A 116 -29.53 16.68 -32.94
CA SER A 116 -29.20 15.57 -33.84
C SER A 116 -27.79 14.99 -33.68
N ASN A 117 -27.56 14.21 -32.62
CA ASN A 117 -26.36 13.35 -32.52
C ASN A 117 -26.58 11.96 -31.88
N ALA A 118 -27.81 11.57 -31.53
CA ALA A 118 -28.08 10.20 -31.07
C ALA A 118 -28.25 9.24 -32.25
N GLN A 119 -27.13 8.77 -32.82
CA GLN A 119 -27.18 7.62 -33.73
C GLN A 119 -27.27 6.33 -32.93
N GLY A 120 -28.36 5.58 -33.07
CA GLY A 120 -28.59 4.31 -32.37
C GLY A 120 -29.77 4.35 -31.40
N ARG A 121 -30.02 3.24 -30.70
CA ARG A 121 -31.14 3.10 -29.73
C ARG A 121 -30.77 3.46 -28.28
N SER A 122 -29.54 3.93 -28.07
CA SER A 122 -29.01 4.32 -26.76
C SER A 122 -27.97 5.42 -26.88
N TRP A 123 -27.81 6.21 -25.82
CA TRP A 123 -26.73 7.18 -25.67
C TRP A 123 -25.79 6.75 -24.55
N ASP A 124 -24.49 6.77 -24.86
CA ASP A 124 -23.40 6.31 -23.99
C ASP A 124 -22.51 7.47 -23.50
N GLY A 125 -23.03 8.72 -23.53
CA GLY A 125 -22.30 9.87 -23.01
C GLY A 125 -21.98 9.74 -21.53
N GLN A 126 -20.73 10.05 -21.19
CA GLN A 126 -20.15 9.71 -19.89
C GLN A 126 -20.89 10.38 -18.73
N ARG A 127 -21.31 11.64 -18.86
CA ARG A 127 -21.97 12.36 -17.76
C ARG A 127 -23.40 11.90 -17.57
N ALA A 128 -24.16 11.77 -18.67
CA ALA A 128 -25.57 11.38 -18.61
C ALA A 128 -25.74 9.95 -18.09
N VAL A 129 -24.92 9.01 -18.56
CA VAL A 129 -24.93 7.62 -18.08
C VAL A 129 -24.54 7.57 -16.60
N SER A 130 -23.51 8.31 -16.19
CA SER A 130 -23.09 8.33 -14.78
C SER A 130 -24.16 8.85 -13.82
N ILE A 131 -24.99 9.80 -14.26
CA ILE A 131 -26.14 10.29 -13.47
C ILE A 131 -27.27 9.26 -13.49
N LEU A 132 -27.60 8.70 -14.64
CA LEU A 132 -28.68 7.72 -14.77
C LEU A 132 -28.42 6.45 -13.95
N GLU A 133 -27.18 5.95 -13.94
CA GLU A 133 -26.80 4.77 -13.16
C GLU A 133 -26.97 4.98 -11.64
N GLN A 134 -27.02 6.22 -11.14
CA GLN A 134 -27.34 6.51 -9.74
C GLN A 134 -28.83 6.36 -9.44
N PHE A 135 -29.67 6.61 -10.45
CA PHE A 135 -31.11 6.55 -10.31
C PHE A 135 -31.61 5.11 -10.42
N ASP A 136 -31.09 4.40 -11.42
CA ASP A 136 -31.65 3.16 -11.93
C ASP A 136 -30.66 1.98 -11.89
N GLY A 137 -29.43 2.20 -11.40
CA GLY A 137 -28.41 1.17 -11.23
C GLY A 137 -27.43 1.04 -12.40
N VAL A 138 -26.34 0.30 -12.17
CA VAL A 138 -25.27 0.08 -13.16
C VAL A 138 -25.80 -0.62 -14.40
N GLY A 139 -25.37 -0.16 -15.57
CA GLY A 139 -25.85 -0.66 -16.86
C GLY A 139 -27.09 0.06 -17.37
N ALA A 140 -27.68 0.98 -16.60
CA ALA A 140 -28.72 1.85 -17.11
C ALA A 140 -28.20 2.63 -18.34
N ARG A 141 -29.05 2.73 -19.35
CA ARG A 141 -28.75 3.41 -20.61
C ARG A 141 -29.80 4.45 -20.86
N VAL A 142 -29.38 5.60 -21.35
CA VAL A 142 -30.32 6.60 -21.84
C VAL A 142 -30.87 6.07 -23.17
N GLY A 143 -32.13 5.63 -23.17
CA GLY A 143 -32.77 5.06 -24.35
C GLY A 143 -33.24 6.11 -25.36
N THR A 144 -33.22 5.75 -26.64
CA THR A 144 -33.72 6.57 -27.77
C THR A 144 -34.50 5.72 -28.76
N ASP A 145 -35.35 6.35 -29.57
CA ASP A 145 -35.99 5.70 -30.73
C ASP A 145 -35.20 5.85 -32.05
N GLY A 146 -33.96 6.33 -31.96
CA GLY A 146 -33.09 6.62 -33.11
C GLY A 146 -33.04 8.09 -33.51
N VAL A 147 -33.94 8.93 -33.01
CA VAL A 147 -33.93 10.39 -33.24
C VAL A 147 -34.35 11.18 -31.99
N HIS A 148 -35.14 10.58 -31.11
CA HIS A 148 -35.78 11.22 -29.96
C HIS A 148 -35.43 10.54 -28.63
N PHE A 149 -35.26 11.37 -27.59
CA PHE A 149 -35.11 10.99 -26.19
C PHE A 149 -36.38 11.37 -25.46
N TRP A 150 -36.88 10.48 -24.62
CA TRP A 150 -38.02 10.75 -23.76
C TRP A 150 -37.54 11.35 -22.43
N PRO A 151 -38.08 12.50 -21.99
CA PRO A 151 -37.81 13.06 -20.67
C PRO A 151 -38.01 12.03 -19.54
N TYR A 152 -37.13 12.06 -18.55
CA TYR A 152 -37.04 11.02 -17.53
C TYR A 152 -38.22 11.10 -16.55
N GLY A 153 -39.07 10.07 -16.53
CA GLY A 153 -40.15 9.90 -15.55
C GLY A 153 -41.32 10.90 -15.70
N MET A 154 -41.66 11.31 -16.93
CA MET A 154 -42.66 12.37 -17.19
C MET A 154 -43.62 12.07 -18.34
N ASN A 155 -43.51 10.90 -18.97
CA ASN A 155 -44.25 10.58 -20.18
C ASN A 155 -45.72 10.25 -19.86
N TYR A 156 -45.97 9.64 -18.71
CA TYR A 156 -47.31 9.34 -18.22
C TYR A 156 -47.62 10.06 -16.89
N ASP A 157 -48.90 10.34 -16.62
CA ASP A 157 -49.33 11.03 -15.39
C ASP A 157 -48.92 10.29 -14.12
N ASN A 158 -48.87 8.96 -14.17
CA ASN A 158 -48.46 8.10 -13.05
C ASN A 158 -46.93 8.06 -12.83
N GLU A 159 -46.15 8.64 -13.74
CA GLU A 159 -44.69 8.75 -13.57
C GLU A 159 -44.30 10.05 -12.87
N TRP A 160 -45.15 11.08 -12.88
CA TRP A 160 -44.81 12.37 -12.29
C TRP A 160 -44.62 12.28 -10.78
N SER A 161 -43.47 12.75 -10.31
CA SER A 161 -43.17 12.98 -8.91
C SER A 161 -42.13 14.09 -8.78
N GLU A 162 -42.07 14.72 -7.61
CA GLU A 162 -41.03 15.71 -7.32
C GLU A 162 -39.60 15.11 -7.43
N LEU A 163 -39.45 13.82 -7.14
CA LEU A 163 -38.19 13.09 -7.34
C LEU A 163 -37.83 12.96 -8.82
N ASN A 164 -38.76 12.50 -9.66
CA ASN A 164 -38.51 12.38 -11.10
C ASN A 164 -38.28 13.76 -11.73
N ALA A 165 -38.95 14.80 -11.23
CA ALA A 165 -38.70 16.19 -11.62
C ALA A 165 -37.24 16.59 -11.45
N ARG A 166 -36.63 16.31 -10.30
CA ARG A 166 -35.23 16.65 -10.03
C ARG A 166 -34.23 15.75 -10.78
N ARG A 167 -34.52 14.44 -10.86
CA ARG A 167 -33.70 13.49 -11.63
C ARG A 167 -33.60 13.89 -13.10
N ASN A 168 -34.71 14.32 -13.69
CA ASN A 168 -34.75 14.79 -15.06
C ASN A 168 -33.89 16.04 -15.27
N VAL A 169 -34.01 17.06 -14.42
CA VAL A 169 -33.19 18.28 -14.51
C VAL A 169 -31.70 17.94 -14.48
N ALA A 170 -31.29 17.03 -13.59
CA ALA A 170 -29.92 16.55 -13.50
C ALA A 170 -29.46 15.83 -14.77
N LEU A 171 -30.32 14.95 -15.31
CA LEU A 171 -30.03 14.21 -16.53
C LEU A 171 -29.93 15.14 -17.75
N VAL A 172 -30.83 16.12 -17.88
CA VAL A 172 -30.84 17.11 -18.96
C VAL A 172 -29.57 17.97 -18.93
N TYR A 173 -29.13 18.38 -17.74
CA TYR A 173 -27.87 19.12 -17.58
C TYR A 173 -26.68 18.32 -18.10
N ALA A 174 -26.57 17.06 -17.69
CA ALA A 174 -25.48 16.17 -18.12
C ALA A 174 -25.54 15.85 -19.62
N LEU A 175 -26.72 15.62 -20.18
CA LEU A 175 -26.91 15.39 -21.62
C LEU A 175 -26.44 16.60 -22.44
N ARG A 176 -26.83 17.81 -22.04
CA ARG A 176 -26.39 19.03 -22.73
C ARG A 176 -24.88 19.24 -22.65
N ALA A 177 -24.26 18.86 -21.54
CA ALA A 177 -22.80 18.90 -21.37
C ALA A 177 -22.10 17.85 -22.25
N ASP A 178 -22.65 16.64 -22.38
CA ASP A 178 -22.15 15.60 -23.28
C ASP A 178 -22.30 15.99 -24.76
N TRP A 179 -23.33 16.77 -25.11
CA TRP A 179 -23.56 17.30 -26.47
C TRP A 179 -22.72 18.54 -26.82
N GLY A 180 -22.00 19.11 -25.85
CA GLY A 180 -21.20 20.32 -26.06
C GLY A 180 -22.01 21.60 -26.28
N ILE A 181 -23.32 21.59 -25.95
CA ILE A 181 -24.22 22.75 -26.10
C ILE A 181 -24.60 23.40 -24.75
N GLY A 182 -24.35 22.70 -23.64
CA GLY A 182 -24.57 23.19 -22.29
C GLY A 182 -23.27 23.39 -21.53
N SER A 183 -23.41 23.96 -20.33
CA SER A 183 -22.29 24.17 -19.43
C SER A 183 -21.62 22.84 -19.07
N THR A 184 -20.29 22.81 -19.13
CA THR A 184 -19.47 21.75 -18.52
C THR A 184 -19.04 22.10 -17.10
N ALA A 185 -19.44 23.29 -16.61
CA ALA A 185 -19.19 23.68 -15.24
C ALA A 185 -20.04 22.82 -14.28
N ASN A 186 -19.70 22.90 -13.02
CA ASN A 186 -20.48 22.20 -12.00
C ASN A 186 -21.80 22.95 -11.75
N PRO A 187 -22.94 22.25 -11.55
CA PRO A 187 -24.23 22.88 -11.28
C PRO A 187 -24.20 23.71 -9.99
N THR A 188 -24.87 24.86 -9.97
CA THR A 188 -24.55 25.92 -9.00
C THR A 188 -25.33 25.90 -7.67
N ALA A 189 -26.51 25.28 -7.57
CA ALA A 189 -27.15 25.08 -6.26
C ALA A 189 -26.80 23.75 -5.58
N TRP A 190 -26.08 22.85 -6.24
CA TRP A 190 -25.63 21.58 -5.65
C TRP A 190 -24.12 21.58 -5.32
N ASN A 191 -23.56 22.78 -5.16
CA ASN A 191 -22.20 23.05 -4.69
C ASN A 191 -22.07 22.87 -3.16
N ALA A 192 -22.75 21.88 -2.57
CA ALA A 192 -22.69 21.66 -1.14
C ALA A 192 -21.23 21.41 -0.71
N THR A 193 -20.75 22.30 0.14
CA THR A 193 -19.41 22.33 0.73
C THR A 193 -19.23 21.22 1.79
N SER A 194 -20.31 20.59 2.27
CA SER A 194 -20.36 19.36 3.09
C SER A 194 -21.83 18.92 3.24
N VAL A 195 -22.20 17.69 2.86
CA VAL A 195 -23.55 17.11 3.03
C VAL A 195 -23.50 16.01 4.09
N SER A 196 -24.40 16.03 5.06
CA SER A 196 -24.42 15.02 6.14
C SER A 196 -25.65 14.13 6.08
N LEU A 197 -25.51 12.86 6.48
CA LEU A 197 -26.64 11.97 6.63
C LEU A 197 -27.49 12.44 7.82
N ALA A 198 -28.81 12.54 7.65
CA ALA A 198 -29.73 13.05 8.67
C ALA A 198 -30.15 11.99 9.70
N GLY A 199 -29.86 10.71 9.45
CA GLY A 199 -30.14 9.59 10.34
C GLY A 199 -29.66 8.25 9.76
N SER A 200 -29.62 7.20 10.57
CA SER A 200 -29.24 5.86 10.08
C SER A 200 -30.28 5.35 9.09
N ASP A 201 -29.80 4.80 7.98
CA ASP A 201 -30.67 4.06 7.07
C ASP A 201 -31.25 2.85 7.81
N PRO A 202 -32.55 2.54 7.66
CA PRO A 202 -33.14 1.32 8.20
C PRO A 202 -32.85 0.11 7.31
N VAL A 203 -32.81 -1.08 7.92
CA VAL A 203 -32.62 -2.35 7.21
C VAL A 203 -33.75 -2.55 6.18
N GLY A 204 -33.39 -2.96 4.95
CA GLY A 204 -34.35 -3.25 3.89
C GLY A 204 -34.82 -2.05 3.05
N ARG A 205 -34.30 -0.84 3.31
CA ARG A 205 -34.45 0.33 2.41
C ARG A 205 -33.14 0.60 1.67
N SER A 206 -33.21 1.16 0.45
CA SER A 206 -32.04 1.43 -0.40
C SER A 206 -31.33 2.73 0.02
N GLY A 207 -30.01 2.68 0.25
CA GLY A 207 -29.28 3.74 0.98
C GLY A 207 -28.37 4.67 0.17
N PHE A 208 -28.72 5.03 -1.06
CA PHE A 208 -28.07 6.19 -1.73
C PHE A 208 -29.01 6.94 -2.68
N ASN A 209 -30.06 6.27 -3.14
CA ASN A 209 -31.03 6.72 -4.14
C ASN A 209 -32.34 7.25 -3.53
N HIS A 210 -32.49 7.19 -2.21
CA HIS A 210 -33.71 7.58 -1.52
C HIS A 210 -33.64 9.06 -1.10
N TYR A 211 -34.58 9.83 -1.64
CA TYR A 211 -34.87 11.21 -1.26
C TYR A 211 -35.04 11.31 0.28
N SER A 212 -34.59 12.41 0.89
CA SER A 212 -34.68 12.76 2.32
C SER A 212 -33.72 12.12 3.33
N SER A 213 -32.77 11.25 2.95
CA SER A 213 -31.78 10.73 3.92
C SER A 213 -30.64 11.72 4.17
N TRP A 214 -30.31 12.56 3.20
CA TRP A 214 -29.24 13.56 3.29
C TRP A 214 -29.76 14.91 3.78
N SER A 215 -28.88 15.73 4.38
CA SER A 215 -29.21 17.03 4.96
C SER A 215 -29.71 18.06 3.95
N ASP A 216 -29.32 17.92 2.68
CA ASP A 216 -29.85 18.70 1.55
C ASP A 216 -31.19 18.14 1.03
N GLY A 217 -31.60 16.96 1.52
CA GLY A 217 -32.79 16.24 1.09
C GLY A 217 -32.65 15.56 -0.26
N GLU A 218 -31.49 15.63 -0.92
CA GLU A 218 -31.33 15.21 -2.32
C GLU A 218 -30.56 13.88 -2.44
N PHE A 219 -30.42 13.36 -3.67
CA PHE A 219 -29.58 12.19 -3.96
C PHE A 219 -28.09 12.58 -3.98
N ALA A 220 -27.17 11.61 -4.03
CA ALA A 220 -25.74 11.95 -4.08
C ALA A 220 -25.37 12.67 -5.40
N HIS A 221 -24.66 13.79 -5.34
CA HIS A 221 -24.32 14.61 -6.52
C HIS A 221 -22.83 14.58 -6.83
N PRO A 222 -22.42 14.55 -8.12
CA PRO A 222 -21.04 14.37 -8.55
C PRO A 222 -19.94 15.21 -7.92
N ASN A 223 -20.28 16.36 -7.33
CA ASN A 223 -19.34 17.40 -6.88
C ASN A 223 -19.36 17.67 -5.38
N ALA A 224 -20.31 17.08 -4.64
CA ALA A 224 -20.45 17.28 -3.21
C ALA A 224 -19.64 16.26 -2.40
N ASP A 225 -19.13 16.69 -1.26
CA ASP A 225 -18.55 15.83 -0.25
C ASP A 225 -19.63 15.42 0.75
N TYR A 226 -19.75 14.12 0.99
CA TYR A 226 -20.75 13.54 1.87
C TYR A 226 -20.12 13.03 3.16
N SER A 227 -20.87 13.01 4.25
CA SER A 227 -20.44 12.54 5.57
C SER A 227 -21.58 11.78 6.24
N THR A 228 -21.29 10.61 6.80
CA THR A 228 -22.33 9.81 7.51
C THR A 228 -22.60 10.32 8.91
N GLY A 229 -21.70 11.13 9.50
CA GLY A 229 -21.70 11.30 10.96
C GLY A 229 -21.63 9.93 11.66
N ALA A 230 -22.31 9.79 12.80
CA ALA A 230 -22.40 8.53 13.54
C ALA A 230 -23.49 7.57 13.01
N HIS A 231 -23.98 7.79 11.78
CA HIS A 231 -25.10 7.04 11.22
C HIS A 231 -24.64 5.89 10.32
N ASP A 232 -25.53 4.90 10.18
CA ASP A 232 -25.33 3.77 9.27
C ASP A 232 -25.85 4.11 7.89
N LEU A 233 -25.05 3.81 6.87
CA LEU A 233 -25.37 3.97 5.46
C LEU A 233 -25.35 2.59 4.81
N ARG A 234 -26.43 2.21 4.13
CA ARG A 234 -26.52 0.90 3.46
C ARG A 234 -26.44 1.01 1.95
N THR A 235 -25.95 -0.02 1.32
CA THR A 235 -25.91 -0.08 -0.14
C THR A 235 -27.31 -0.27 -0.72
N PRO A 236 -27.57 0.16 -1.98
CA PRO A 236 -28.90 0.04 -2.58
C PRO A 236 -29.37 -1.41 -2.67
N ASN A 237 -30.66 -1.64 -2.43
CA ASN A 237 -31.27 -2.96 -2.55
C ASN A 237 -31.45 -3.36 -4.03
N GLY A 238 -31.20 -4.63 -4.37
CA GLY A 238 -31.43 -5.20 -5.71
C GLY A 238 -30.34 -4.89 -6.74
N TYR A 239 -29.34 -4.09 -6.38
CA TYR A 239 -28.22 -3.71 -7.24
C TYR A 239 -26.90 -4.03 -6.54
N PRO A 240 -26.33 -5.23 -6.73
CA PRO A 240 -25.10 -5.62 -6.03
C PRO A 240 -23.92 -4.74 -6.47
N SER A 241 -23.93 -4.22 -7.71
CA SER A 241 -22.91 -3.27 -8.20
C SER A 241 -23.47 -1.85 -8.36
N TRP A 242 -22.76 -0.85 -7.85
CA TRP A 242 -23.08 0.57 -8.10
C TRP A 242 -21.87 1.52 -7.95
N THR A 243 -22.01 2.74 -8.46
CA THR A 243 -21.03 3.83 -8.30
C THR A 243 -21.63 4.96 -7.48
N PHE A 244 -20.99 5.34 -6.39
CA PHE A 244 -21.35 6.52 -5.63
C PHE A 244 -20.99 7.79 -6.42
N ALA A 245 -21.98 8.65 -6.61
CA ALA A 245 -21.86 9.86 -7.40
C ALA A 245 -20.85 10.85 -6.82
N GLY A 246 -20.94 11.03 -5.49
CA GLY A 246 -20.32 12.10 -4.74
C GLY A 246 -18.82 12.19 -5.00
N ARG A 247 -18.30 13.40 -4.83
CA ARG A 247 -16.86 13.63 -4.93
C ARG A 247 -16.12 12.84 -3.86
N SER A 248 -16.65 12.84 -2.65
CA SER A 248 -16.19 11.96 -1.56
C SER A 248 -17.34 11.53 -0.64
N LEU A 249 -17.13 10.45 0.09
CA LEU A 249 -17.96 10.02 1.21
C LEU A 249 -17.06 9.77 2.42
N THR A 250 -17.29 10.48 3.52
CA THR A 250 -16.64 10.26 4.80
C THR A 250 -17.55 9.43 5.70
N VAL A 251 -17.07 8.26 6.13
CA VAL A 251 -17.69 7.50 7.22
C VAL A 251 -17.03 7.95 8.51
N ASN A 252 -17.76 8.72 9.31
CA ASN A 252 -17.24 9.36 10.53
C ASN A 252 -17.29 8.43 11.75
N PRO A 253 -16.66 8.81 12.87
CA PRO A 253 -16.60 7.98 14.06
C PRO A 253 -18.00 7.56 14.54
N GLY A 254 -18.18 6.26 14.76
CA GLY A 254 -19.46 5.64 15.14
C GLY A 254 -20.42 5.36 13.99
N GLY A 255 -20.15 5.86 12.78
CA GLY A 255 -20.90 5.54 11.57
C GLY A 255 -20.42 4.25 10.91
N ARG A 256 -21.25 3.69 10.03
CA ARG A 256 -20.94 2.44 9.29
C ARG A 256 -21.39 2.51 7.84
N LEU A 257 -20.57 1.97 6.94
CA LEU A 257 -20.97 1.64 5.56
C LEU A 257 -21.24 0.13 5.48
N LEU A 258 -22.47 -0.24 5.14
CA LEU A 258 -22.95 -1.63 5.20
C LEU A 258 -23.34 -2.14 3.82
N TYR A 259 -22.57 -3.10 3.29
CA TYR A 259 -22.86 -3.80 2.04
C TYR A 259 -23.98 -4.84 2.19
N ASN A 260 -25.02 -4.67 1.37
CA ASN A 260 -26.15 -5.57 1.19
C ASN A 260 -26.09 -6.18 -0.22
N GLY A 261 -25.41 -7.32 -0.39
CA GLY A 261 -25.30 -7.98 -1.70
C GLY A 261 -26.47 -8.89 -2.07
N TRP A 262 -27.37 -9.20 -1.13
CA TRP A 262 -28.55 -10.05 -1.35
C TRP A 262 -28.23 -11.43 -1.95
N GLY A 263 -27.04 -11.98 -1.67
CA GLY A 263 -26.57 -13.24 -2.23
C GLY A 263 -25.99 -13.10 -3.64
N HIS A 264 -25.67 -11.89 -4.07
CA HIS A 264 -25.02 -11.60 -5.34
C HIS A 264 -23.71 -10.84 -5.15
N ASP A 265 -22.69 -11.31 -5.86
CA ASP A 265 -21.42 -10.61 -6.05
C ASP A 265 -21.62 -9.19 -6.58
N GLY A 266 -20.99 -8.22 -5.92
CA GLY A 266 -21.20 -6.82 -6.21
C GLY A 266 -19.93 -5.99 -6.19
N ARG A 267 -19.89 -4.96 -7.03
CA ARG A 267 -18.80 -3.99 -7.13
C ARG A 267 -19.28 -2.59 -6.86
N VAL A 268 -18.71 -1.98 -5.83
CA VAL A 268 -19.05 -0.66 -5.32
C VAL A 268 -17.92 0.28 -5.61
N THR A 269 -18.18 1.37 -6.32
CA THR A 269 -17.12 2.33 -6.68
C THR A 269 -17.36 3.67 -5.98
N PHE A 270 -16.35 4.17 -5.25
CA PHE A 270 -16.33 5.53 -4.71
C PHE A 270 -15.19 6.31 -5.34
N LYS A 271 -15.42 7.54 -5.81
CA LYS A 271 -14.32 8.40 -6.25
C LYS A 271 -13.29 8.63 -5.14
N ASN A 272 -13.78 8.82 -3.91
CA ASN A 272 -12.97 8.84 -2.69
C ASN A 272 -13.84 8.46 -1.48
N LEU A 273 -13.58 7.30 -0.87
CA LEU A 273 -14.17 6.89 0.40
C LEU A 273 -13.19 7.22 1.53
N ILE A 274 -13.58 8.08 2.45
CA ILE A 274 -12.78 8.42 3.64
C ILE A 274 -13.35 7.63 4.83
N VAL A 275 -12.52 6.87 5.54
CA VAL A 275 -12.93 6.10 6.72
C VAL A 275 -12.19 6.63 7.94
N ASP A 276 -12.95 7.20 8.88
CA ASP A 276 -12.43 7.89 10.06
C ASP A 276 -12.97 7.22 11.33
N ASN A 277 -12.17 6.34 11.95
CA ASN A 277 -12.56 5.62 13.17
C ASN A 277 -13.94 4.93 13.04
N ALA A 278 -14.17 4.30 11.89
CA ALA A 278 -15.48 3.85 11.43
C ALA A 278 -15.39 2.46 10.79
N THR A 279 -16.55 1.87 10.48
CA THR A 279 -16.64 0.50 9.96
C THR A 279 -17.18 0.45 8.54
N VAL A 280 -16.49 -0.25 7.66
CA VAL A 280 -17.01 -0.78 6.39
C VAL A 280 -17.28 -2.27 6.59
N ARG A 281 -18.52 -2.72 6.39
CA ARG A 281 -18.94 -4.09 6.74
C ARG A 281 -19.70 -4.78 5.62
N HIS A 282 -19.39 -6.06 5.42
CA HIS A 282 -20.26 -6.99 4.70
C HIS A 282 -21.38 -7.46 5.64
N ASP A 283 -22.60 -6.93 5.48
CA ASP A 283 -23.63 -7.01 6.54
C ASP A 283 -24.64 -8.15 6.38
N GLN A 284 -24.96 -8.57 5.15
CA GLN A 284 -25.99 -9.57 4.88
C GLN A 284 -25.56 -10.63 3.84
N TYR A 285 -25.98 -11.88 4.08
CA TYR A 285 -25.82 -13.09 3.24
C TYR A 285 -24.41 -13.67 3.16
N ASP A 286 -24.33 -15.00 3.22
CA ASP A 286 -23.13 -15.71 3.69
C ASP A 286 -22.22 -16.22 2.54
N LEU A 287 -22.44 -15.75 1.30
CA LEU A 287 -21.84 -16.36 0.08
C LEU A 287 -21.57 -15.38 -1.07
N ASP A 288 -21.92 -14.11 -0.94
CA ASP A 288 -21.62 -13.09 -1.92
C ASP A 288 -20.32 -12.35 -1.62
N THR A 289 -19.77 -11.75 -2.67
CA THR A 289 -18.53 -10.98 -2.61
C THR A 289 -18.82 -9.48 -2.64
N PHE A 290 -18.24 -8.73 -1.70
CA PHE A 290 -18.20 -7.27 -1.74
C PHE A 290 -16.87 -6.79 -2.35
N ARG A 291 -16.90 -6.25 -3.58
CA ARG A 291 -15.75 -5.57 -4.20
C ARG A 291 -15.86 -4.06 -3.99
N LEU A 292 -14.86 -3.46 -3.35
CA LEU A 292 -14.75 -2.03 -3.09
C LEU A 292 -13.69 -1.40 -4.01
N ALA A 293 -14.11 -0.53 -4.92
CA ALA A 293 -13.30 0.07 -5.96
C ALA A 293 -13.24 1.61 -5.86
N GLY A 294 -12.29 2.20 -6.59
CA GLY A 294 -12.04 3.63 -6.63
C GLY A 294 -10.86 4.02 -5.74
N ALA A 295 -11.05 4.95 -4.80
CA ALA A 295 -10.03 5.34 -3.82
C ALA A 295 -10.56 5.23 -2.39
N VAL A 296 -9.71 4.80 -1.46
CA VAL A 296 -10.02 4.69 -0.03
C VAL A 296 -8.94 5.44 0.76
N THR A 297 -9.35 6.35 1.65
CA THR A 297 -8.45 7.13 2.51
C THR A 297 -8.77 6.82 3.97
N LEU A 298 -7.79 6.39 4.76
CA LEU A 298 -7.89 6.15 6.19
C LEU A 298 -7.38 7.39 6.93
N THR A 299 -8.24 8.06 7.69
CA THR A 299 -7.84 9.21 8.53
C THR A 299 -7.77 8.86 10.01
N GLY A 300 -8.31 7.71 10.40
CA GLY A 300 -8.23 7.09 11.71
C GLY A 300 -8.28 5.57 11.59
N ASP A 301 -8.60 4.86 12.66
CA ASP A 301 -8.65 3.39 12.64
C ASP A 301 -9.88 2.90 11.84
N ALA A 302 -9.66 2.38 10.64
CA ALA A 302 -10.71 1.92 9.76
C ALA A 302 -10.96 0.42 9.92
N THR A 303 -12.15 0.04 10.36
CA THR A 303 -12.54 -1.37 10.50
C THR A 303 -13.18 -1.88 9.22
N PHE A 304 -12.57 -2.88 8.61
CA PHE A 304 -13.14 -3.67 7.51
C PHE A 304 -13.61 -5.01 8.05
N ASP A 305 -14.93 -5.15 8.18
CA ASP A 305 -15.58 -6.29 8.81
C ASP A 305 -16.16 -7.23 7.75
N ALA A 306 -15.38 -8.26 7.41
CA ALA A 306 -15.79 -9.37 6.54
C ALA A 306 -16.63 -10.37 7.36
N GLY A 307 -17.76 -9.87 7.89
CA GLY A 307 -18.58 -10.58 8.85
C GLY A 307 -19.41 -11.70 8.25
N GLN A 308 -19.99 -11.44 7.08
CA GLN A 308 -20.86 -12.39 6.36
C GLN A 308 -20.26 -12.93 5.06
N GLY A 309 -19.39 -12.17 4.40
CA GLY A 309 -18.81 -12.56 3.12
C GLY A 309 -17.46 -11.90 2.91
N ASP A 310 -16.76 -12.33 1.87
CA ASP A 310 -15.44 -11.81 1.54
C ASP A 310 -15.53 -10.36 1.07
N ILE A 311 -14.54 -9.56 1.47
CA ILE A 311 -14.36 -8.19 0.99
C ILE A 311 -13.10 -8.15 0.13
N PHE A 312 -13.21 -7.62 -1.08
CA PHE A 312 -12.09 -7.35 -1.98
C PHE A 312 -11.94 -5.84 -2.12
N ILE A 313 -10.84 -5.28 -1.61
CA ILE A 313 -10.52 -3.87 -1.84
C ILE A 313 -9.68 -3.79 -3.12
N GLU A 314 -10.33 -3.41 -4.21
CA GLU A 314 -9.74 -3.10 -5.50
C GLU A 314 -9.14 -1.68 -5.55
N ALA A 315 -9.57 -0.82 -4.65
CA ALA A 315 -9.08 0.54 -4.48
C ALA A 315 -7.70 0.57 -3.82
N ALA A 316 -6.86 1.55 -4.20
CA ALA A 316 -5.70 1.88 -3.37
C ALA A 316 -6.17 2.45 -2.02
N VAL A 317 -5.58 1.99 -0.93
CA VAL A 317 -5.83 2.46 0.43
C VAL A 317 -4.68 3.36 0.88
N THR A 318 -5.00 4.61 1.17
CA THR A 318 -4.03 5.67 1.51
C THR A 318 -4.38 6.34 2.84
N GLY A 319 -3.55 7.28 3.32
CA GLY A 319 -3.88 8.14 4.46
C GLY A 319 -3.14 7.81 5.76
N ALA A 320 -3.36 8.60 6.81
CA ALA A 320 -2.59 8.49 8.06
C ALA A 320 -3.09 7.39 9.02
N GLY A 321 -4.30 6.86 8.80
CA GLY A 321 -4.97 5.92 9.69
C GLY A 321 -4.53 4.46 9.57
N SER A 322 -5.05 3.62 10.46
CA SER A 322 -4.77 2.18 10.53
C SER A 322 -5.84 1.36 9.82
N LEU A 323 -5.46 0.17 9.33
CA LEU A 323 -6.40 -0.82 8.79
C LEU A 323 -6.68 -1.90 9.84
N VAL A 324 -7.95 -2.13 10.18
CA VAL A 324 -8.38 -3.18 11.11
C VAL A 324 -9.28 -4.18 10.39
N LYS A 325 -8.83 -5.43 10.26
CA LYS A 325 -9.60 -6.54 9.71
C LYS A 325 -10.32 -7.30 10.82
N THR A 326 -11.65 -7.37 10.73
CA THR A 326 -12.52 -8.20 11.59
C THR A 326 -13.43 -9.11 10.75
N GLY A 327 -14.30 -9.89 11.41
CA GLY A 327 -15.18 -10.84 10.72
C GLY A 327 -14.49 -12.17 10.36
N ALA A 328 -15.28 -13.20 10.07
CA ALA A 328 -14.77 -14.57 9.88
C ALA A 328 -14.19 -14.82 8.48
N HIS A 329 -14.61 -14.03 7.49
CA HIS A 329 -14.29 -14.21 6.08
C HIS A 329 -13.03 -13.45 5.69
N ASP A 330 -12.65 -13.51 4.42
CA ASP A 330 -11.39 -12.96 3.94
C ASP A 330 -11.56 -11.48 3.56
N LEU A 331 -10.55 -10.68 3.89
CA LEU A 331 -10.34 -9.37 3.29
C LEU A 331 -9.15 -9.49 2.34
N THR A 332 -9.35 -9.21 1.07
CA THR A 332 -8.28 -9.24 0.06
C THR A 332 -7.94 -7.83 -0.39
N LEU A 333 -6.67 -7.44 -0.26
CA LEU A 333 -6.15 -6.17 -0.80
C LEU A 333 -5.63 -6.43 -2.23
N GLN A 334 -6.18 -5.75 -3.23
CA GLN A 334 -5.86 -5.99 -4.66
C GLN A 334 -5.13 -4.84 -5.34
N ALA A 335 -4.95 -3.71 -4.65
CA ALA A 335 -4.16 -2.58 -5.10
C ALA A 335 -3.03 -2.29 -4.11
N SER A 336 -2.02 -1.56 -4.58
CA SER A 336 -0.94 -1.02 -3.74
C SER A 336 -1.53 -0.08 -2.70
N ASN A 337 -1.10 -0.21 -1.45
CA ASN A 337 -1.59 0.60 -0.33
C ASN A 337 -0.41 1.34 0.31
N ASP A 338 -0.62 2.58 0.70
CA ASP A 338 0.40 3.50 1.24
C ASP A 338 -0.08 4.22 2.51
N TYR A 339 -1.07 3.67 3.21
CA TYR A 339 -1.49 4.19 4.51
C TYR A 339 -0.37 4.06 5.56
N ALA A 340 -0.28 5.02 6.48
CA ALA A 340 0.81 5.12 7.44
C ALA A 340 0.58 4.37 8.75
N GLY A 341 -0.68 4.12 9.13
CA GLY A 341 -1.03 3.43 10.37
C GLY A 341 -0.79 1.92 10.33
N ALA A 342 -1.03 1.27 11.46
CA ALA A 342 -0.80 -0.17 11.62
C ALA A 342 -1.85 -1.01 10.88
N THR A 343 -1.55 -2.30 10.69
CA THR A 343 -2.49 -3.31 10.18
C THR A 343 -2.81 -4.30 11.30
N THR A 344 -4.06 -4.34 11.75
CA THR A 344 -4.52 -5.31 12.77
C THR A 344 -5.45 -6.34 12.15
N ILE A 345 -5.18 -7.63 12.36
CA ILE A 345 -6.05 -8.74 11.95
C ILE A 345 -6.64 -9.37 13.21
N SER A 346 -7.85 -8.96 13.57
CA SER A 346 -8.52 -9.43 14.78
C SER A 346 -9.25 -10.76 14.58
N ARG A 347 -9.68 -11.07 13.35
CA ARG A 347 -10.39 -12.32 13.01
C ARG A 347 -10.37 -12.57 11.49
N GLY A 348 -10.45 -13.85 11.11
CA GLY A 348 -10.48 -14.28 9.71
C GLY A 348 -9.12 -14.09 9.03
N THR A 349 -9.11 -13.97 7.70
CA THR A 349 -7.88 -13.80 6.92
C THR A 349 -7.77 -12.40 6.34
N LEU A 350 -6.60 -11.80 6.43
CA LEU A 350 -6.17 -10.74 5.51
C LEU A 350 -5.31 -11.38 4.42
N ARG A 351 -5.79 -11.40 3.18
CA ARG A 351 -5.07 -11.96 2.03
C ARG A 351 -4.46 -10.85 1.18
N LEU A 352 -3.20 -11.04 0.82
CA LEU A 352 -2.48 -10.15 -0.07
C LEU A 352 -2.66 -10.57 -1.53
N ALA A 353 -2.62 -9.60 -2.42
CA ALA A 353 -2.46 -9.82 -3.84
C ALA A 353 -1.10 -9.27 -4.29
N PRO A 354 -0.69 -9.58 -5.53
CA PRO A 354 0.40 -8.85 -6.15
C PRO A 354 0.07 -7.36 -6.27
N THR A 355 1.04 -6.51 -5.95
CA THR A 355 1.00 -5.07 -6.18
C THR A 355 0.55 -4.80 -7.62
N ARG A 356 -0.46 -3.96 -7.79
CA ARG A 356 -0.91 -3.57 -9.13
C ARG A 356 0.00 -2.47 -9.65
N LEU A 357 0.79 -2.79 -10.69
CA LEU A 357 1.69 -1.86 -11.35
C LEU A 357 0.91 -0.72 -12.00
N VAL A 358 1.50 0.48 -12.09
CA VAL A 358 0.94 1.58 -12.90
C VAL A 358 0.87 1.13 -14.36
N ALA A 359 2.00 0.66 -14.87
CA ALA A 359 2.14 0.12 -16.21
C ALA A 359 3.13 -1.05 -16.22
N GLU A 360 2.89 -1.99 -17.13
CA GLU A 360 3.74 -3.16 -17.35
C GLU A 360 3.74 -3.52 -18.84
N TYR A 361 4.94 -3.67 -19.41
CA TYR A 361 5.15 -4.07 -20.80
C TYR A 361 6.10 -5.26 -20.85
N THR A 362 5.55 -6.46 -21.07
CA THR A 362 6.33 -7.71 -21.21
C THR A 362 6.74 -8.01 -22.65
N PHE A 363 6.19 -7.28 -23.62
CA PHE A 363 6.43 -7.49 -25.06
C PHE A 363 6.04 -8.87 -25.63
N ASP A 364 5.43 -9.76 -24.85
CA ASP A 364 4.93 -11.06 -25.33
C ASP A 364 3.64 -10.96 -26.14
N ASN A 365 2.82 -9.95 -25.85
CA ASN A 365 1.47 -9.82 -26.38
C ASN A 365 1.34 -8.63 -27.36
N VAL A 366 2.29 -8.51 -28.29
CA VAL A 366 2.30 -7.43 -29.28
C VAL A 366 1.43 -7.80 -30.48
N ARG A 367 0.52 -6.90 -30.88
CA ARG A 367 -0.40 -7.08 -32.01
C ARG A 367 -0.20 -5.98 -33.05
N GLY A 368 0.42 -6.33 -34.18
CA GLY A 368 0.92 -5.31 -35.11
C GLY A 368 1.98 -4.45 -34.43
N ASP A 369 1.79 -3.14 -34.41
CA ASP A 369 2.67 -2.21 -33.70
C ASP A 369 2.21 -1.92 -32.26
N SER A 370 1.05 -2.44 -31.83
CA SER A 370 0.51 -2.17 -30.50
C SER A 370 1.13 -3.08 -29.44
N VAL A 371 1.75 -2.46 -28.42
CA VAL A 371 2.28 -3.10 -27.21
C VAL A 371 1.25 -2.97 -26.10
N VAL A 372 0.78 -4.09 -25.56
CA VAL A 372 -0.26 -4.11 -24.51
C VAL A 372 0.34 -3.74 -23.16
N ASN A 373 -0.30 -2.81 -22.46
CA ASN A 373 -0.05 -2.53 -21.05
C ASN A 373 -0.85 -3.50 -20.16
N LEU A 374 -0.19 -4.18 -19.23
CA LEU A 374 -0.82 -5.08 -18.25
C LEU A 374 -1.06 -4.41 -16.88
N GLY A 375 -0.58 -3.19 -16.68
CA GLY A 375 -0.76 -2.42 -15.44
C GLY A 375 -2.14 -1.74 -15.30
N ALA A 376 -2.33 -1.05 -14.19
CA ALA A 376 -3.56 -0.36 -13.80
C ALA A 376 -4.01 0.71 -14.79
N GLY A 377 -3.07 1.34 -15.50
CA GLY A 377 -3.38 2.33 -16.53
C GLY A 377 -4.14 1.77 -17.75
N GLY A 378 -4.14 0.45 -17.93
CA GLY A 378 -4.91 -0.25 -18.96
C GLY A 378 -4.59 0.18 -20.39
N ALA A 379 -5.54 -0.08 -21.30
CA ALA A 379 -5.42 0.19 -22.74
C ALA A 379 -5.08 1.66 -23.10
N PRO A 380 -5.55 2.69 -22.36
CA PRO A 380 -5.12 4.06 -22.60
C PRO A 380 -3.60 4.28 -22.48
N MET A 381 -2.87 3.40 -21.79
CA MET A 381 -1.40 3.43 -21.69
C MET A 381 -0.74 2.34 -22.54
N ASN A 382 -1.39 1.81 -23.58
CA ASN A 382 -0.71 0.90 -24.51
C ASN A 382 0.44 1.62 -25.22
N GLY A 383 1.54 0.90 -25.42
CA GLY A 383 2.68 1.37 -26.20
C GLY A 383 2.49 1.14 -27.69
N VAL A 384 3.26 1.86 -28.50
CA VAL A 384 3.31 1.71 -29.96
C VAL A 384 4.77 1.57 -30.39
N LEU A 385 5.09 0.50 -31.10
CA LEU A 385 6.40 0.33 -31.74
C LEU A 385 6.60 1.44 -32.79
N ALA A 386 7.74 2.11 -32.73
CA ALA A 386 8.04 3.24 -33.59
C ALA A 386 9.51 3.25 -34.02
N ASN A 387 9.80 4.00 -35.08
CA ASN A 387 11.16 4.27 -35.56
C ASN A 387 12.01 3.01 -35.82
N GLY A 388 11.36 1.90 -36.21
CA GLY A 388 12.03 0.63 -36.50
C GLY A 388 12.18 -0.32 -35.31
N ALA A 389 11.48 -0.10 -34.20
CA ALA A 389 11.40 -1.08 -33.11
C ALA A 389 10.74 -2.38 -33.59
N THR A 390 11.30 -3.51 -33.18
CA THR A 390 10.81 -4.84 -33.56
C THR A 390 10.79 -5.78 -32.37
N ILE A 391 9.93 -6.80 -32.39
CA ILE A 391 9.90 -7.84 -31.36
C ILE A 391 10.85 -8.98 -31.72
N VAL A 392 11.72 -9.32 -30.78
CA VAL A 392 12.50 -10.55 -30.78
C VAL A 392 11.64 -11.65 -30.16
N PRO A 393 11.30 -12.72 -30.89
CA PRO A 393 10.35 -13.75 -30.44
C PRO A 393 10.78 -14.51 -29.17
N ALA A 394 9.84 -15.30 -28.64
CA ALA A 394 9.99 -16.14 -27.45
C ALA A 394 11.28 -16.97 -27.46
N GLY A 395 12.07 -16.83 -26.39
CA GLY A 395 13.41 -17.43 -26.23
C GLY A 395 14.56 -16.48 -26.55
N GLY A 396 14.27 -15.30 -27.11
CA GLY A 396 15.22 -14.19 -27.24
C GLY A 396 15.12 -13.14 -26.13
N GLY A 397 14.02 -13.09 -25.38
CA GLY A 397 13.82 -12.24 -24.20
C GLY A 397 14.37 -12.86 -22.91
N ARG A 398 14.32 -12.08 -21.82
CA ARG A 398 14.60 -12.58 -20.46
C ARG A 398 13.44 -13.46 -20.00
N GLU A 399 12.22 -13.07 -20.34
CA GLU A 399 10.97 -13.77 -20.08
C GLU A 399 10.14 -13.76 -21.37
N GLY A 400 10.31 -14.79 -22.21
CA GLY A 400 9.58 -14.84 -23.47
C GLY A 400 10.20 -13.95 -24.55
N SER A 401 9.44 -12.96 -25.02
CA SER A 401 9.80 -12.05 -26.13
C SER A 401 10.35 -10.74 -25.60
N ALA A 402 11.25 -10.10 -26.34
CA ALA A 402 11.80 -8.78 -25.97
C ALA A 402 11.62 -7.78 -27.10
N VAL A 403 11.65 -6.48 -26.80
CA VAL A 403 11.73 -5.44 -27.82
C VAL A 403 13.19 -5.16 -28.18
N SER A 404 13.48 -5.13 -29.48
CA SER A 404 14.75 -4.64 -30.01
C SER A 404 14.65 -3.15 -30.29
N LEU A 405 15.54 -2.39 -29.65
CA LEU A 405 15.63 -0.95 -29.73
C LEU A 405 17.04 -0.61 -30.22
N ALA A 406 17.19 -0.42 -31.52
CA ALA A 406 18.45 -0.05 -32.17
C ALA A 406 18.26 1.18 -33.05
N ASN A 407 19.32 1.98 -33.23
CA ASN A 407 19.35 3.11 -34.16
C ASN A 407 18.22 4.15 -33.98
N GLY A 408 17.76 4.37 -32.73
CA GLY A 408 16.67 5.31 -32.43
C GLY A 408 15.26 4.74 -32.54
N ALA A 409 15.14 3.42 -32.70
CA ALA A 409 13.89 2.70 -32.45
C ALA A 409 13.34 2.96 -31.05
N SER A 410 12.02 3.08 -30.93
CA SER A 410 11.36 3.42 -29.67
C SER A 410 10.04 2.68 -29.48
N VAL A 411 9.60 2.59 -28.23
CA VAL A 411 8.20 2.31 -27.90
C VAL A 411 7.60 3.59 -27.32
N ASN A 412 6.58 4.12 -27.99
CA ASN A 412 5.93 5.37 -27.61
C ASN A 412 4.63 5.07 -26.85
N ILE A 413 4.48 5.64 -25.66
CA ILE A 413 3.30 5.52 -24.80
C ILE A 413 2.66 6.91 -24.76
N ASN A 414 1.65 7.11 -25.61
CA ASN A 414 1.07 8.42 -25.93
C ASN A 414 -0.05 8.86 -24.98
N ASN A 415 0.11 8.54 -23.70
CA ASN A 415 -0.77 8.98 -22.63
C ASN A 415 0.06 9.05 -21.35
N GLY A 416 -0.21 10.03 -20.49
CA GLY A 416 0.58 10.32 -19.30
C GLY A 416 0.56 9.15 -18.34
N VAL A 417 1.52 8.24 -18.48
CA VAL A 417 2.01 7.44 -17.36
C VAL A 417 2.37 8.41 -16.24
N THR A 418 2.02 8.01 -15.02
CA THR A 418 2.15 8.68 -13.72
C THR A 418 3.24 9.73 -13.62
N ASP A 419 2.94 10.74 -12.80
CA ASP A 419 3.84 11.74 -12.23
C ASP A 419 5.18 11.09 -11.78
N LEU A 420 6.19 11.12 -12.66
CA LEU A 420 7.56 10.74 -12.33
C LEU A 420 8.29 11.99 -11.81
N ALA A 421 7.57 12.82 -11.04
CA ALA A 421 8.07 14.08 -10.54
C ALA A 421 9.30 13.89 -9.66
N PRO A 422 10.17 14.91 -9.60
CA PRO A 422 11.34 14.91 -8.75
C PRO A 422 11.05 14.63 -7.28
N ASP A 423 9.98 15.20 -6.75
CA ASP A 423 9.54 15.07 -5.36
C ASP A 423 8.55 13.92 -5.14
N GLY A 424 8.29 13.11 -6.18
CA GLY A 424 7.40 11.96 -6.12
C GLY A 424 8.02 10.71 -5.47
N ASN A 425 7.17 9.70 -5.29
CA ASN A 425 7.54 8.36 -4.83
C ASN A 425 7.20 7.36 -5.92
N TRP A 426 8.20 6.81 -6.61
CA TRP A 426 7.98 5.94 -7.75
C TRP A 426 9.20 5.05 -8.00
N ALA A 427 8.99 3.98 -8.76
CA ALA A 427 10.08 3.16 -9.26
C ALA A 427 9.83 2.69 -10.69
N VAL A 428 10.91 2.49 -11.43
CA VAL A 428 10.91 1.92 -12.78
C VAL A 428 11.91 0.78 -12.81
N SER A 429 11.46 -0.43 -13.12
CA SER A 429 12.31 -1.60 -13.31
C SER A 429 12.22 -2.10 -14.75
N THR A 430 13.34 -2.54 -15.30
CA THR A 430 13.38 -3.17 -16.61
C THR A 430 14.54 -4.13 -16.72
N TRP A 431 14.34 -5.22 -17.48
CA TRP A 431 15.42 -6.06 -17.95
C TRP A 431 16.01 -5.49 -19.23
N ILE A 432 17.33 -5.42 -19.31
CA ILE A 432 18.05 -4.95 -20.47
C ILE A 432 19.16 -5.92 -20.86
N LYS A 433 19.50 -5.93 -22.15
CA LYS A 433 20.67 -6.62 -22.68
C LYS A 433 21.34 -5.73 -23.71
N THR A 434 22.54 -5.27 -23.43
CA THR A 434 23.27 -4.36 -24.32
C THR A 434 24.79 -4.52 -24.18
N ALA A 435 25.49 -4.25 -25.28
CA ALA A 435 26.93 -4.05 -25.31
C ALA A 435 27.33 -2.56 -25.43
N SER A 436 26.35 -1.65 -25.52
CA SER A 436 26.55 -0.22 -25.79
C SER A 436 26.39 0.60 -24.52
N ALA A 437 27.39 1.40 -24.17
CA ALA A 437 27.30 2.36 -23.07
C ALA A 437 26.52 3.62 -23.48
N GLY A 438 25.88 4.30 -22.51
CA GLY A 438 25.41 5.67 -22.62
C GLY A 438 23.93 5.86 -22.98
N GLY A 439 23.18 4.82 -23.33
CA GLY A 439 21.83 4.94 -23.89
C GLY A 439 20.71 5.29 -22.89
N ALA A 440 19.68 6.01 -23.36
CA ALA A 440 18.46 6.32 -22.62
C ALA A 440 17.48 5.13 -22.66
N LEU A 441 17.25 4.53 -21.49
CA LEU A 441 16.30 3.42 -21.32
C LEU A 441 14.85 3.90 -21.41
N LEU A 442 14.55 5.00 -20.74
CA LEU A 442 13.21 5.58 -20.67
C LEU A 442 13.32 7.10 -20.70
N SER A 443 12.34 7.78 -21.30
CA SER A 443 12.16 9.21 -21.13
C SER A 443 10.68 9.58 -20.97
N LYS A 444 10.42 10.65 -20.21
CA LYS A 444 9.12 11.32 -20.12
C LYS A 444 9.26 12.68 -20.79
N THR A 445 8.46 12.91 -21.83
CA THR A 445 8.63 14.00 -22.79
C THR A 445 7.29 14.42 -23.38
N ASN A 446 7.25 15.47 -24.19
CA ASN A 446 6.10 15.85 -25.02
C ASN A 446 6.39 15.75 -26.52
N GLY A 447 7.43 14.99 -26.89
CA GLY A 447 7.90 14.84 -28.27
C GLY A 447 8.79 15.97 -28.76
N GLY A 448 9.00 17.01 -27.94
CA GLY A 448 9.90 18.14 -28.21
C GLY A 448 11.05 18.27 -27.20
N TRP A 449 11.84 19.33 -27.37
CA TRP A 449 12.89 19.74 -26.44
C TRP A 449 12.34 20.84 -25.53
N GLU A 450 11.89 20.46 -24.35
CA GLU A 450 11.41 21.39 -23.33
C GLU A 450 12.05 21.11 -21.97
N TYR A 451 12.24 22.18 -21.20
CA TYR A 451 12.84 22.16 -19.87
C TYR A 451 11.87 21.46 -18.90
N GLY A 452 12.24 20.29 -18.36
CA GLY A 452 11.37 19.46 -17.52
C GLY A 452 11.04 18.07 -18.08
N ASN A 453 11.57 17.72 -19.27
CA ASN A 453 11.58 16.33 -19.75
C ASN A 453 12.60 15.49 -18.97
N THR A 454 12.20 14.31 -18.49
CA THR A 454 13.03 13.38 -17.71
C THR A 454 13.58 12.27 -18.59
N ALA A 455 14.85 11.89 -18.42
CA ALA A 455 15.42 10.73 -19.13
C ALA A 455 16.32 9.88 -18.22
N PHE A 456 16.21 8.56 -18.35
CA PHE A 456 16.91 7.54 -17.57
C PHE A 456 18.03 6.94 -18.41
N PHE A 457 19.27 7.20 -18.05
CA PHE A 457 20.47 6.81 -18.81
C PHE A 457 21.19 5.65 -18.17
N LEU A 458 21.71 4.75 -19.00
CA LEU A 458 22.59 3.66 -18.61
C LEU A 458 24.04 3.97 -18.99
N GLY A 459 24.99 3.80 -18.06
CA GLY A 459 26.42 3.95 -18.34
C GLY A 459 27.25 2.97 -17.52
N ASP A 460 28.37 2.50 -18.09
CA ASP A 460 29.30 1.54 -17.47
C ASP A 460 30.39 2.20 -16.59
N GLY A 461 30.40 3.53 -16.52
CA GLY A 461 31.39 4.30 -15.77
C GLY A 461 32.81 4.28 -16.34
N LEU A 462 33.03 3.67 -17.51
CA LEU A 462 34.32 3.55 -18.20
C LEU A 462 34.47 4.51 -19.40
N GLY A 463 33.36 5.08 -19.86
CA GLY A 463 33.31 6.30 -20.66
C GLY A 463 33.33 6.08 -22.18
N ALA A 464 32.25 6.54 -22.83
CA ALA A 464 32.27 7.11 -24.18
C ALA A 464 31.03 8.01 -24.39
N GLY A 465 31.21 9.28 -24.76
CA GLY A 465 30.14 10.24 -25.11
C GLY A 465 29.83 11.30 -24.03
N SER A 466 29.51 12.54 -24.44
CA SER A 466 29.86 13.79 -23.72
C SER A 466 29.29 13.92 -22.30
N GLY A 467 30.18 13.59 -21.38
CA GLY A 467 30.14 13.93 -19.96
C GLY A 467 30.88 12.92 -19.08
N GLY A 468 31.29 11.76 -19.60
CA GLY A 468 31.89 10.71 -18.76
C GLY A 468 30.93 10.21 -17.68
N GLN A 469 29.63 10.26 -17.96
CA GLN A 469 28.61 10.06 -16.95
C GLN A 469 28.17 8.58 -16.87
N PRO A 470 28.31 7.94 -15.70
CA PRO A 470 27.71 6.64 -15.41
C PRO A 470 26.19 6.76 -15.26
N ALA A 471 25.46 5.64 -15.24
CA ALA A 471 24.00 5.58 -15.23
C ALA A 471 23.33 6.64 -14.33
N GLY A 472 22.25 7.28 -14.79
CA GLY A 472 21.62 8.38 -14.04
C GLY A 472 20.29 8.87 -14.63
N VAL A 473 19.53 9.61 -13.81
CA VAL A 473 18.27 10.25 -14.21
C VAL A 473 18.53 11.73 -14.48
N ARG A 474 18.40 12.19 -15.73
CA ARG A 474 18.61 13.58 -16.14
C ARG A 474 17.30 14.38 -15.98
N TRP A 475 17.40 15.56 -15.35
CA TRP A 475 16.40 16.64 -15.29
C TRP A 475 15.10 16.39 -14.52
N ALA A 476 14.92 15.20 -13.93
CA ALA A 476 14.04 15.01 -12.76
C ALA A 476 14.71 15.41 -11.43
N GLY A 477 15.75 16.24 -11.44
CA GLY A 477 16.45 16.56 -10.20
C GLY A 477 17.97 16.67 -10.30
N GLY A 478 18.63 16.30 -11.41
CA GLY A 478 20.07 16.49 -11.57
C GLY A 478 20.70 15.48 -12.53
N PHE A 479 21.99 15.17 -12.36
CA PHE A 479 22.61 13.96 -12.91
C PHE A 479 23.16 13.17 -11.73
N LEU A 480 22.75 11.91 -11.60
CA LEU A 480 23.44 10.95 -10.75
C LEU A 480 24.68 10.46 -11.51
N GLN A 481 25.86 10.90 -11.09
CA GLN A 481 27.16 10.49 -11.65
C GLN A 481 27.94 9.68 -10.62
N THR A 482 27.98 8.34 -10.71
CA THR A 482 28.84 7.48 -9.87
C THR A 482 29.53 6.33 -10.62
N ARG A 483 30.86 6.18 -10.44
CA ARG A 483 31.59 4.99 -10.94
C ARG A 483 31.14 3.76 -10.18
N ALA A 484 30.66 2.73 -10.87
CA ALA A 484 30.25 1.47 -10.25
C ALA A 484 31.45 0.69 -9.67
N ARG A 485 31.25 0.05 -8.51
CA ARG A 485 32.05 -1.09 -8.07
C ARG A 485 31.70 -2.30 -8.95
N GLY A 486 32.64 -2.76 -9.77
CA GLY A 486 32.72 -4.14 -10.29
C GLY A 486 31.66 -4.64 -11.30
N THR A 487 30.41 -4.16 -11.27
CA THR A 487 29.32 -4.69 -12.11
C THR A 487 29.25 -3.96 -13.45
N ILE A 488 29.45 -4.71 -14.55
CA ILE A 488 29.38 -4.21 -15.92
C ILE A 488 27.98 -4.49 -16.47
N VAL A 489 27.24 -3.44 -16.82
CA VAL A 489 25.89 -3.53 -17.42
C VAL A 489 25.89 -3.64 -18.94
N THR A 490 27.06 -3.41 -19.56
CA THR A 490 27.32 -3.44 -21.00
C THR A 490 28.01 -4.73 -21.45
N ASP A 491 27.85 -5.81 -20.69
CA ASP A 491 28.49 -7.11 -20.93
C ASP A 491 27.68 -8.04 -21.84
N ASP A 492 26.64 -7.50 -22.50
CA ASP A 492 25.69 -8.25 -23.33
C ASP A 492 25.03 -9.42 -22.59
N GLN A 493 24.90 -9.34 -21.26
CA GLN A 493 24.06 -10.23 -20.47
C GLN A 493 22.75 -9.53 -20.10
N TRP A 494 21.74 -10.32 -19.74
CA TRP A 494 20.52 -9.77 -19.16
C TRP A 494 20.84 -9.21 -17.77
N ARG A 495 20.56 -7.92 -17.59
CA ARG A 495 20.71 -7.20 -16.33
C ARG A 495 19.38 -6.56 -15.98
N GLN A 496 18.99 -6.63 -14.72
CA GLN A 496 17.84 -5.86 -14.24
C GLN A 496 18.34 -4.49 -13.76
N VAL A 497 17.70 -3.43 -14.23
CA VAL A 497 17.97 -2.06 -13.79
C VAL A 497 16.71 -1.50 -13.17
N THR A 498 16.81 -1.11 -11.90
CA THR A 498 15.69 -0.52 -11.15
C THR A 498 16.07 0.88 -10.68
N TYR A 499 15.33 1.88 -11.12
CA TYR A 499 15.40 3.25 -10.61
C TYR A 499 14.33 3.43 -9.54
N VAL A 500 14.71 3.98 -8.40
CA VAL A 500 13.80 4.34 -7.32
C VAL A 500 13.96 5.82 -7.00
N ASN A 501 12.84 6.53 -6.93
CA ASN A 501 12.75 7.86 -6.35
C ASN A 501 11.89 7.78 -5.08
N ASN A 502 12.41 8.33 -3.98
CA ASN A 502 11.74 8.43 -2.70
C ASN A 502 11.75 9.89 -2.21
N GLY A 503 10.82 10.70 -2.73
CA GLY A 503 10.67 12.09 -2.34
C GLY A 503 11.88 12.96 -2.69
N GLY A 504 12.49 12.74 -3.87
CA GLY A 504 13.71 13.41 -4.32
C GLY A 504 15.01 12.71 -3.94
N VAL A 505 14.88 11.55 -3.29
CA VAL A 505 16.00 10.68 -2.93
C VAL A 505 16.09 9.52 -3.91
N TYR A 506 17.18 9.46 -4.68
CA TYR A 506 17.32 8.51 -5.77
C TYR A 506 18.29 7.37 -5.45
N THR A 507 17.88 6.16 -5.83
CA THR A 507 18.71 4.95 -5.78
C THR A 507 18.57 4.18 -7.09
N ILE A 508 19.69 3.65 -7.59
CA ILE A 508 19.73 2.76 -8.76
C ILE A 508 20.18 1.40 -8.28
N TYR A 509 19.43 0.36 -8.62
CA TYR A 509 19.77 -1.02 -8.37
C TYR A 509 20.12 -1.71 -9.68
N ILE A 510 21.19 -2.51 -9.65
CA ILE A 510 21.57 -3.43 -10.73
C ILE A 510 21.52 -4.83 -10.17
N ASP A 511 20.70 -5.68 -10.78
CA ASP A 511 20.49 -7.05 -10.33
C ASP A 511 20.11 -7.13 -8.84
N GLY A 512 19.22 -6.22 -8.41
CA GLY A 512 18.76 -6.11 -7.03
C GLY A 512 19.72 -5.39 -6.07
N GLU A 513 20.99 -5.20 -6.45
CA GLU A 513 22.01 -4.59 -5.61
C GLU A 513 22.12 -3.07 -5.84
N PRO A 514 22.21 -2.25 -4.77
CA PRO A 514 22.35 -0.81 -4.94
C PRO A 514 23.70 -0.47 -5.57
N LEU A 515 23.67 0.28 -6.67
CA LEU A 515 24.86 0.73 -7.40
C LEU A 515 25.68 1.77 -6.61
N MET A 516 25.05 2.47 -5.66
CA MET A 516 25.65 3.54 -4.86
C MET A 516 24.92 3.78 -3.53
N ALA A 517 25.55 4.54 -2.63
CA ALA A 517 24.86 5.15 -1.50
C ALA A 517 23.80 6.14 -2.01
N THR A 518 22.61 6.06 -1.41
CA THR A 518 21.46 6.93 -1.63
C THR A 518 21.85 8.41 -1.73
N ARG A 519 21.39 9.12 -2.78
CA ARG A 519 21.70 10.54 -2.98
C ARG A 519 20.43 11.40 -2.91
N THR A 520 20.48 12.42 -2.06
CA THR A 520 19.55 13.56 -2.08
C THR A 520 19.99 14.52 -3.18
N ASP A 521 19.13 14.82 -4.15
CA ASP A 521 19.37 15.95 -5.04
C ASP A 521 18.48 17.13 -4.63
N SER A 522 19.11 18.18 -4.12
CA SER A 522 18.44 19.41 -3.69
C SER A 522 18.56 20.55 -4.70
N GLY A 523 19.18 20.31 -5.87
CA GLY A 523 19.60 21.36 -6.79
C GLY A 523 18.61 21.76 -7.88
N PHE A 524 17.59 20.95 -8.19
CA PHE A 524 16.77 21.15 -9.39
C PHE A 524 15.28 20.89 -9.12
N SER A 525 14.50 21.97 -9.04
CA SER A 525 13.08 21.99 -8.65
C SER A 525 12.15 22.21 -9.86
N ASN A 526 12.19 21.32 -10.86
CA ASN A 526 11.33 21.48 -12.03
C ASN A 526 10.13 20.54 -11.94
N ALA A 527 8.92 21.06 -12.20
CA ALA A 527 7.73 20.23 -12.33
C ALA A 527 7.85 19.30 -13.55
N ASP A 528 7.30 18.09 -13.43
CA ASP A 528 7.19 17.15 -14.54
C ASP A 528 6.18 17.68 -15.57
N ILE A 529 6.62 17.87 -16.82
CA ILE A 529 5.79 18.44 -17.90
C ILE A 529 5.54 17.46 -19.06
N GLY A 530 6.09 16.24 -19.01
CA GLY A 530 6.03 15.32 -20.14
C GLY A 530 4.68 14.62 -20.28
N SER A 531 4.04 14.73 -21.45
CA SER A 531 2.74 14.11 -21.76
C SER A 531 2.82 12.68 -22.33
N MET A 532 4.02 12.19 -22.62
CA MET A 532 4.28 10.85 -23.18
C MET A 532 5.50 10.21 -22.52
N VAL A 533 5.52 8.88 -22.48
CA VAL A 533 6.70 8.08 -22.10
C VAL A 533 7.25 7.39 -23.34
N GLN A 534 8.57 7.36 -23.48
CA GLN A 534 9.25 6.64 -24.54
C GLN A 534 10.28 5.68 -23.96
N LEU A 535 10.31 4.47 -24.50
CA LEU A 535 11.37 3.51 -24.23
C LEU A 535 12.43 3.58 -25.32
N GLY A 536 13.70 3.53 -24.93
CA GLY A 536 14.87 3.43 -25.79
C GLY A 536 15.38 4.74 -26.40
N VAL A 537 14.71 5.87 -26.18
CA VAL A 537 15.09 7.16 -26.77
C VAL A 537 14.96 8.31 -25.77
N ALA A 538 15.76 9.34 -26.01
CA ALA A 538 15.62 10.65 -25.37
C ALA A 538 15.64 11.74 -26.45
N ASN A 539 14.67 12.65 -26.45
CA ASN A 539 14.51 13.70 -27.46
C ASN A 539 15.45 14.91 -27.26
N ASN A 540 16.65 14.71 -26.72
CA ASN A 540 17.60 15.79 -26.42
C ASN A 540 18.72 15.90 -27.48
N PRO A 541 18.87 17.03 -28.19
CA PRO A 541 19.94 17.20 -29.18
C PRO A 541 21.28 17.72 -28.62
N GLY A 542 21.37 18.12 -27.34
CA GLY A 542 22.50 18.94 -26.83
C GLY A 542 23.84 18.22 -26.55
N ASP A 543 23.85 16.90 -26.38
CA ASP A 543 25.06 16.10 -26.03
C ASP A 543 25.21 14.85 -26.92
N GLY A 544 24.55 14.84 -28.08
CA GLY A 544 24.24 13.63 -28.84
C GLY A 544 23.07 12.88 -28.21
N ALA A 545 22.01 12.61 -28.99
CA ALA A 545 20.92 11.78 -28.52
C ALA A 545 21.44 10.35 -28.28
N LEU A 546 21.75 10.01 -27.02
CA LEU A 546 22.21 8.67 -26.67
C LEU A 546 20.99 7.77 -26.57
N ASN A 547 20.54 7.24 -27.71
CA ASN A 547 19.47 6.25 -27.75
C ASN A 547 20.00 4.92 -27.21
N PHE A 548 19.15 4.18 -26.50
CA PHE A 548 19.45 2.80 -26.13
C PHE A 548 19.68 1.97 -27.40
N ASN A 549 20.62 1.04 -27.30
CA ASN A 549 20.96 0.13 -28.37
C ASN A 549 21.08 -1.28 -27.79
N GLY A 550 20.03 -2.08 -27.91
CA GLY A 550 19.97 -3.41 -27.31
C GLY A 550 18.58 -4.00 -27.27
N LEU A 551 18.40 -4.98 -26.39
CA LEU A 551 17.11 -5.59 -26.08
C LEU A 551 16.61 -5.08 -24.74
N MET A 552 15.30 -4.91 -24.65
CA MET A 552 14.60 -4.53 -23.43
C MET A 552 13.42 -5.46 -23.21
N ASP A 553 13.15 -5.79 -21.95
CA ASP A 553 12.11 -6.72 -21.54
C ASP A 553 11.52 -6.33 -20.17
N SER A 554 10.30 -6.80 -19.89
CA SER A 554 9.54 -6.62 -18.64
C SER A 554 9.73 -5.23 -18.00
N VAL A 555 9.27 -4.20 -18.70
CA VAL A 555 9.30 -2.82 -18.19
C VAL A 555 8.13 -2.62 -17.23
N GLN A 556 8.44 -2.35 -15.97
CA GLN A 556 7.48 -2.23 -14.87
C GLN A 556 7.58 -0.86 -14.23
N ILE A 557 6.43 -0.19 -14.03
CA ILE A 557 6.34 1.15 -13.43
C ILE A 557 5.48 1.06 -12.18
N TYR A 558 6.04 1.53 -11.06
CA TYR A 558 5.43 1.54 -9.74
C TYR A 558 5.11 2.97 -9.34
N GLY A 559 3.92 3.18 -8.77
CA GLY A 559 3.51 4.45 -8.17
C GLY A 559 3.97 4.62 -6.72
N GLN A 560 5.01 3.88 -6.32
CA GLN A 560 5.60 3.91 -4.98
C GLN A 560 7.11 3.69 -5.06
N SER A 561 7.83 4.18 -4.06
CA SER A 561 9.25 3.87 -3.86
C SER A 561 9.42 2.40 -3.49
N LEU A 562 10.52 1.78 -3.94
CA LEU A 562 10.87 0.41 -3.55
C LEU A 562 12.03 0.41 -2.57
N SER A 563 11.98 -0.47 -1.57
CA SER A 563 13.14 -0.74 -0.71
C SER A 563 14.21 -1.55 -1.47
N ALA A 564 15.40 -1.66 -0.87
CA ALA A 564 16.45 -2.55 -1.39
C ALA A 564 15.99 -4.00 -1.44
N ALA A 565 15.24 -4.44 -0.44
CA ALA A 565 14.74 -5.80 -0.36
C ALA A 565 13.67 -6.08 -1.43
N GLN A 566 12.80 -5.12 -1.71
CA GLN A 566 11.85 -5.20 -2.82
C GLN A 566 12.54 -5.17 -4.18
N ALA A 567 13.59 -4.36 -4.36
CA ALA A 567 14.38 -4.36 -5.59
C ALA A 567 15.05 -5.72 -5.84
N MET A 568 15.60 -6.35 -4.79
CA MET A 568 16.13 -7.72 -4.86
C MET A 568 15.06 -8.75 -5.20
N ALA A 569 13.89 -8.66 -4.57
CA ALA A 569 12.76 -9.54 -4.85
C ALA A 569 12.33 -9.50 -6.34
N LEU A 570 12.33 -8.32 -6.94
CA LEU A 570 12.06 -8.17 -8.38
C LEU A 570 13.13 -8.85 -9.24
N TYR A 571 14.40 -8.78 -8.86
CA TYR A 571 15.49 -9.44 -9.57
C TYR A 571 15.37 -10.97 -9.53
N GLU A 572 14.93 -11.51 -8.40
CA GLU A 572 14.65 -12.94 -8.20
C GLU A 572 13.35 -13.42 -8.90
N GLY A 573 12.66 -12.53 -9.63
CA GLY A 573 11.42 -12.84 -10.34
C GLY A 573 10.25 -13.08 -9.38
N GLN A 574 10.23 -12.39 -8.24
CA GLN A 574 9.13 -12.37 -7.30
C GLN A 574 8.21 -11.17 -7.57
N ARG A 575 6.94 -11.27 -7.14
CA ARG A 575 5.96 -10.19 -7.25
C ARG A 575 5.78 -9.55 -5.89
N LEU A 576 5.76 -8.22 -5.83
CA LEU A 576 5.59 -7.49 -4.56
C LEU A 576 4.16 -7.60 -4.03
N GLY A 577 4.00 -7.47 -2.73
CA GLY A 577 2.72 -7.51 -2.02
C GLY A 577 2.06 -6.15 -1.84
N THR A 578 0.82 -6.17 -1.36
CA THR A 578 -0.06 -4.99 -1.34
C THR A 578 -0.02 -4.18 -0.05
N LEU A 579 0.58 -4.66 1.05
CA LEU A 579 0.67 -3.86 2.28
C LEU A 579 1.78 -2.79 2.18
N PRO A 580 1.62 -1.64 2.87
CA PRO A 580 2.70 -0.66 3.02
C PRO A 580 3.92 -1.31 3.69
N SER A 581 5.13 -1.03 3.22
CA SER A 581 6.36 -1.55 3.87
C SER A 581 6.58 -0.99 5.28
N THR A 582 5.97 0.15 5.58
CA THR A 582 6.06 0.83 6.87
C THR A 582 5.04 0.36 7.91
N THR A 583 4.09 -0.51 7.54
CA THR A 583 3.05 -0.96 8.48
C THR A 583 3.60 -1.98 9.47
N THR A 584 3.21 -1.86 10.73
CA THR A 584 3.32 -2.97 11.69
C THR A 584 2.08 -3.86 11.55
N VAL A 585 2.26 -5.18 11.58
CA VAL A 585 1.16 -6.13 11.48
C VAL A 585 0.95 -6.87 12.79
N SER A 586 -0.24 -6.76 13.37
CA SER A 586 -0.64 -7.52 14.56
C SER A 586 -1.70 -8.57 14.20
N VAL A 587 -1.42 -9.84 14.50
CA VAL A 587 -2.30 -10.98 14.19
C VAL A 587 -2.85 -11.60 15.48
N ALA A 588 -4.17 -11.54 15.66
CA ALA A 588 -4.82 -12.12 16.83
C ALA A 588 -4.90 -13.66 16.75
N SER A 589 -5.19 -14.29 17.89
CA SER A 589 -5.42 -15.74 17.94
C SER A 589 -6.60 -16.13 17.04
N GLY A 590 -6.41 -17.14 16.18
CA GLY A 590 -7.39 -17.59 15.19
C GLY A 590 -7.51 -16.69 13.96
N ALA A 591 -6.70 -15.63 13.84
CA ALA A 591 -6.58 -14.81 12.64
C ALA A 591 -5.37 -15.22 11.80
N THR A 592 -5.42 -14.90 10.50
CA THR A 592 -4.37 -15.27 9.54
C THR A 592 -3.96 -14.07 8.68
N LEU A 593 -2.66 -13.84 8.55
CA LEU A 593 -2.09 -13.09 7.43
C LEU A 593 -1.73 -14.08 6.33
N ASP A 594 -2.37 -13.98 5.18
CA ASP A 594 -2.06 -14.79 4.00
C ASP A 594 -1.27 -13.94 2.99
N VAL A 595 0.04 -14.17 2.95
CA VAL A 595 0.99 -13.54 2.03
C VAL A 595 0.79 -14.07 0.61
N ASN A 596 0.08 -15.18 0.40
CA ASN A 596 -0.42 -15.60 -0.91
C ASN A 596 0.64 -15.63 -2.04
N GLY A 597 1.87 -16.05 -1.72
CA GLY A 597 2.94 -16.21 -2.69
C GLY A 597 3.61 -14.92 -3.19
N VAL A 598 3.28 -13.75 -2.62
CA VAL A 598 3.97 -12.49 -2.94
C VAL A 598 5.13 -12.21 -1.98
N THR A 599 5.99 -11.26 -2.35
CA THR A 599 7.01 -10.70 -1.47
C THR A 599 6.46 -9.49 -0.74
N GLN A 600 6.26 -9.62 0.56
CA GLN A 600 5.72 -8.56 1.40
C GLN A 600 6.76 -8.12 2.43
N GLU A 601 7.08 -6.82 2.43
CA GLU A 601 7.85 -6.18 3.49
C GLU A 601 6.93 -5.49 4.49
N ILE A 602 7.22 -5.58 5.79
CA ILE A 602 6.48 -4.92 6.87
C ILE A 602 7.46 -4.41 7.93
N ALA A 603 7.06 -3.37 8.67
CA ALA A 603 7.88 -2.74 9.70
C ALA A 603 7.74 -3.37 11.10
N GLY A 604 6.96 -4.45 11.23
CA GLY A 604 6.79 -5.18 12.48
C GLY A 604 5.81 -6.33 12.33
N LEU A 605 6.03 -7.41 13.08
CA LEU A 605 5.15 -8.57 13.13
C LEU A 605 4.92 -8.98 14.57
N ASP A 606 3.71 -8.75 15.07
CA ASP A 606 3.26 -9.18 16.39
C ASP A 606 2.15 -10.21 16.26
N GLY A 607 2.15 -11.22 17.11
CA GLY A 607 1.09 -12.22 17.09
C GLY A 607 1.03 -13.08 18.33
N ALA A 608 -0.20 -13.31 18.80
CA ALA A 608 -0.45 -14.20 19.93
C ALA A 608 -0.39 -15.68 19.50
N ALA A 609 -0.26 -16.59 20.46
CA ALA A 609 -0.39 -18.02 20.20
C ALA A 609 -1.74 -18.34 19.52
N GLY A 610 -1.69 -19.20 18.50
CA GLY A 610 -2.84 -19.52 17.66
C GLY A 610 -3.11 -18.54 16.51
N SER A 611 -2.31 -17.47 16.35
CA SER A 611 -2.25 -16.69 15.11
C SER A 611 -1.49 -17.45 14.02
N SER A 612 -1.70 -17.07 12.75
CA SER A 612 -1.08 -17.73 11.60
C SER A 612 -0.56 -16.73 10.58
N VAL A 613 0.58 -17.06 9.96
CA VAL A 613 1.06 -16.47 8.72
C VAL A 613 1.19 -17.57 7.68
N LEU A 614 0.50 -17.44 6.56
CA LEU A 614 0.62 -18.33 5.40
C LEU A 614 1.46 -17.65 4.33
N LEU A 615 2.62 -18.22 4.01
CA LEU A 615 3.50 -17.68 2.96
C LEU A 615 3.01 -18.01 1.55
N GLY A 616 2.30 -19.14 1.38
CA GLY A 616 1.96 -19.67 0.07
C GLY A 616 3.18 -20.23 -0.68
N ASN A 617 3.06 -20.41 -2.00
CA ASN A 617 4.15 -20.90 -2.84
C ASN A 617 5.05 -19.75 -3.27
N ARG A 618 6.36 -19.84 -2.99
CA ARG A 618 7.38 -18.79 -3.28
C ARG A 618 7.11 -17.43 -2.61
N GLY A 619 6.19 -17.33 -1.65
CA GLY A 619 5.98 -16.08 -0.92
C GLY A 619 7.18 -15.74 -0.05
N HIS A 620 7.41 -14.46 0.19
CA HIS A 620 8.56 -14.00 0.95
C HIS A 620 8.12 -12.92 1.92
N LEU A 621 8.18 -13.20 3.22
CA LEU A 621 7.88 -12.21 4.24
C LEU A 621 9.17 -11.56 4.74
N ILE A 622 9.28 -10.25 4.60
CA ILE A 622 10.42 -9.46 5.04
C ILE A 622 9.98 -8.62 6.25
N VAL A 623 10.54 -8.90 7.41
CA VAL A 623 10.27 -8.18 8.66
C VAL A 623 11.41 -7.20 8.91
N ASN A 624 11.16 -5.94 8.56
CA ASN A 624 12.10 -4.82 8.64
C ASN A 624 11.80 -3.92 9.86
N SER A 625 11.70 -4.53 11.05
CA SER A 625 11.38 -3.81 12.28
C SER A 625 12.60 -3.19 12.95
N ALA A 626 12.54 -1.88 13.22
CA ALA A 626 13.53 -1.19 14.05
C ALA A 626 13.28 -1.42 15.56
N ALA A 627 12.05 -1.77 15.94
CA ALA A 627 11.66 -2.08 17.31
C ALA A 627 11.61 -3.60 17.54
N ASP A 628 11.65 -4.02 18.79
CA ASP A 628 11.44 -5.42 19.16
C ASP A 628 9.98 -5.82 18.89
N ALA A 629 9.78 -7.04 18.39
CA ALA A 629 8.47 -7.60 18.06
C ALA A 629 8.44 -9.09 18.40
N ALA A 630 7.25 -9.62 18.74
CA ALA A 630 7.10 -11.01 19.15
C ALA A 630 5.94 -11.70 18.43
N PHE A 631 6.23 -12.84 17.80
CA PHE A 631 5.26 -13.66 17.10
C PHE A 631 5.24 -15.09 17.66
N ALA A 632 4.21 -15.39 18.45
CA ALA A 632 3.97 -16.71 19.03
C ALA A 632 3.07 -17.61 18.15
N GLY A 633 2.67 -17.12 16.98
CA GLY A 633 1.88 -17.88 15.99
C GLY A 633 2.72 -18.81 15.12
N VAL A 634 2.08 -19.45 14.14
CA VAL A 634 2.75 -20.35 13.19
C VAL A 634 2.93 -19.67 11.83
N ILE A 635 4.17 -19.57 11.36
CA ILE A 635 4.52 -19.26 9.97
C ILE A 635 4.63 -20.57 9.19
N SER A 636 3.96 -20.66 8.05
CA SER A 636 3.86 -21.89 7.25
C SER A 636 3.92 -21.65 5.74
N GLY A 637 4.20 -22.70 4.96
CA GLY A 637 4.28 -22.66 3.50
C GLY A 637 5.69 -22.92 2.95
N SER A 638 5.84 -22.96 1.62
CA SER A 638 7.15 -23.15 0.98
C SER A 638 7.93 -21.86 0.75
N GLY A 639 7.36 -20.73 1.15
CA GLY A 639 7.98 -19.42 1.09
C GLY A 639 9.14 -19.21 2.06
N ALA A 640 9.81 -18.07 1.92
CA ALA A 640 10.95 -17.64 2.72
C ALA A 640 10.57 -16.54 3.72
N VAL A 641 11.42 -16.35 4.74
CA VAL A 641 11.32 -15.24 5.69
C VAL A 641 12.67 -14.53 5.76
N THR A 642 12.67 -13.20 5.75
CA THR A 642 13.87 -12.40 6.04
C THR A 642 13.62 -11.48 7.21
N LYS A 643 14.50 -11.53 8.21
CA LYS A 643 14.58 -10.57 9.30
C LYS A 643 15.69 -9.56 8.99
N SER A 644 15.32 -8.32 8.65
CA SER A 644 16.25 -7.30 8.14
C SER A 644 16.31 -6.01 8.96
N GLY A 645 15.40 -5.83 9.92
CA GLY A 645 15.40 -4.64 10.77
C GLY A 645 16.33 -4.77 11.99
N ALA A 646 16.67 -3.65 12.62
CA ALA A 646 17.63 -3.62 13.75
C ALA A 646 17.10 -4.22 15.06
N GLY A 647 15.79 -4.27 15.27
CA GLY A 647 15.18 -4.78 16.51
C GLY A 647 15.32 -6.30 16.65
N THR A 648 14.82 -6.85 17.76
CA THR A 648 14.68 -8.29 17.97
C THR A 648 13.36 -8.77 17.40
N LEU A 649 13.36 -9.87 16.64
CA LEU A 649 12.16 -10.63 16.34
C LEU A 649 12.18 -11.92 17.15
N THR A 650 11.24 -12.07 18.08
CA THR A 650 11.08 -13.30 18.87
C THR A 650 10.07 -14.22 18.20
N LEU A 651 10.48 -15.42 17.81
CA LEU A 651 9.63 -16.45 17.22
C LEU A 651 9.44 -17.61 18.20
N ALA A 652 8.35 -17.58 18.96
CA ALA A 652 8.02 -18.59 19.97
C ALA A 652 7.13 -19.73 19.46
N GLY A 653 6.56 -19.58 18.26
CA GLY A 653 5.67 -20.59 17.68
C GLY A 653 6.39 -21.75 16.99
N ALA A 654 5.68 -22.87 16.81
CA ALA A 654 6.17 -24.02 16.06
C ALA A 654 6.02 -23.80 14.55
N ASN A 655 6.87 -22.97 13.95
CA ASN A 655 6.79 -22.66 12.52
C ASN A 655 7.07 -23.91 11.66
N THR A 656 6.41 -23.98 10.51
CA THR A 656 6.43 -25.13 9.59
C THR A 656 6.83 -24.75 8.16
N LEU A 657 7.31 -23.52 7.96
CA LEU A 657 7.86 -23.12 6.66
C LEU A 657 9.03 -24.02 6.23
N SER A 658 9.11 -24.32 4.94
CA SER A 658 10.20 -25.12 4.37
C SER A 658 11.20 -24.32 3.54
N GLY A 659 10.87 -23.07 3.18
CA GLY A 659 11.82 -22.14 2.60
C GLY A 659 12.81 -21.61 3.65
N ILE A 660 13.85 -20.93 3.16
CA ILE A 660 14.92 -20.42 4.01
C ILE A 660 14.46 -19.23 4.86
N THR A 661 14.88 -19.21 6.12
CA THR A 661 14.85 -18.04 6.99
C THR A 661 16.22 -17.36 6.91
N THR A 662 16.27 -16.09 6.51
CA THR A 662 17.49 -15.29 6.49
C THR A 662 17.45 -14.25 7.60
N VAL A 663 18.45 -14.24 8.48
CA VAL A 663 18.67 -13.17 9.46
C VAL A 663 19.72 -12.24 8.86
N ALA A 664 19.25 -11.16 8.24
CA ALA A 664 20.08 -10.21 7.53
C ALA A 664 20.62 -9.10 8.46
N ALA A 665 19.87 -8.74 9.51
CA ALA A 665 20.29 -7.78 10.52
C ALA A 665 19.51 -7.91 11.84
N GLY A 666 20.05 -7.26 12.88
CA GLY A 666 19.47 -7.27 14.22
C GLY A 666 19.50 -8.68 14.83
N VAL A 667 18.52 -8.97 15.67
CA VAL A 667 18.44 -10.24 16.39
C VAL A 667 17.22 -11.05 15.95
N LEU A 668 17.41 -12.34 15.70
CA LEU A 668 16.35 -13.34 15.71
C LEU A 668 16.47 -14.12 17.02
N GLU A 669 15.48 -14.01 17.90
CA GLU A 669 15.32 -14.87 19.08
C GLU A 669 14.38 -16.02 18.71
N LEU A 670 14.88 -17.24 18.82
CA LEU A 670 14.17 -18.44 18.44
C LEU A 670 13.88 -19.28 19.69
N ASP A 671 12.65 -19.17 20.21
CA ASP A 671 12.17 -19.97 21.35
C ASP A 671 11.27 -21.13 20.89
N GLY A 672 10.85 -21.09 19.62
CA GLY A 672 9.98 -22.07 18.99
C GLY A 672 10.74 -22.96 18.01
N ARG A 673 10.10 -23.22 16.88
CA ARG A 673 10.70 -23.98 15.77
C ARG A 673 10.69 -23.14 14.51
N ILE A 674 11.71 -23.25 13.66
CA ILE A 674 11.81 -22.58 12.36
C ILE A 674 12.33 -23.54 11.27
N GLY A 675 12.18 -23.19 10.00
CA GLY A 675 12.75 -23.91 8.86
C GLY A 675 14.28 -23.75 8.76
N PRO A 676 14.91 -24.09 7.61
CA PRO A 676 16.34 -23.89 7.40
C PRO A 676 16.73 -22.42 7.60
N THR A 677 17.85 -22.15 8.24
CA THR A 677 18.23 -20.78 8.65
C THR A 677 19.62 -20.40 8.18
N LYS A 678 19.75 -19.17 7.68
CA LYS A 678 21.03 -18.50 7.40
C LYS A 678 21.12 -17.21 8.20
N VAL A 679 22.27 -16.95 8.81
CA VAL A 679 22.55 -15.70 9.55
C VAL A 679 23.71 -15.00 8.83
N ASP A 680 23.46 -13.78 8.38
CA ASP A 680 24.44 -12.97 7.67
C ASP A 680 25.37 -12.22 8.64
N ALA A 681 26.49 -11.72 8.11
CA ALA A 681 27.47 -10.97 8.89
C ALA A 681 26.83 -9.75 9.60
N GLY A 682 27.12 -9.57 10.88
CA GLY A 682 26.57 -8.51 11.72
C GLY A 682 25.17 -8.77 12.27
N ALA A 683 24.55 -9.91 11.96
CA ALA A 683 23.28 -10.34 12.53
C ALA A 683 23.49 -11.40 13.64
N THR A 684 22.51 -11.50 14.53
CA THR A 684 22.54 -12.41 15.69
C THR A 684 21.38 -13.40 15.67
N LEU A 685 21.68 -14.67 15.93
CA LEU A 685 20.71 -15.69 16.32
C LEU A 685 20.89 -16.01 17.81
N ARG A 686 19.80 -16.15 18.54
CA ARG A 686 19.77 -16.55 19.96
C ARG A 686 18.52 -17.37 20.31
N GLY A 687 18.44 -17.87 21.54
CA GLY A 687 17.32 -18.64 22.06
C GLY A 687 17.55 -20.16 22.04
N ASP A 688 16.63 -20.90 22.65
CA ASP A 688 16.72 -22.34 22.95
C ASP A 688 15.84 -23.21 22.02
N GLY A 689 15.39 -22.65 20.90
CA GLY A 689 14.48 -23.30 19.97
C GLY A 689 15.13 -24.30 19.00
N GLN A 690 14.41 -24.59 17.92
CA GLN A 690 14.81 -25.60 16.93
C GLN A 690 14.83 -25.06 15.48
N VAL A 691 15.96 -25.26 14.80
CA VAL A 691 16.08 -25.11 13.34
C VAL A 691 15.85 -26.45 12.67
N VAL A 692 14.85 -26.54 11.80
CA VAL A 692 14.57 -27.75 11.02
C VAL A 692 15.13 -27.62 9.62
N GLY A 693 16.13 -28.46 9.34
CA GLY A 693 16.97 -28.34 8.17
C GLY A 693 18.36 -27.83 8.55
N GLY A 694 19.04 -27.19 7.61
CA GLY A 694 20.39 -26.70 7.82
C GLY A 694 20.44 -25.34 8.54
N LEU A 695 21.53 -25.12 9.29
CA LEU A 695 21.92 -23.82 9.83
C LEU A 695 23.22 -23.36 9.17
N THR A 696 23.29 -22.12 8.75
CA THR A 696 24.54 -21.49 8.27
C THR A 696 24.75 -20.16 8.96
N LEU A 697 25.87 -20.02 9.65
CA LEU A 697 26.36 -18.75 10.19
C LEU A 697 27.51 -18.27 9.30
N ALA A 698 27.37 -17.07 8.71
CA ALA A 698 28.41 -16.46 7.89
C ALA A 698 29.49 -15.78 8.74
N ALA A 699 30.72 -15.68 8.21
CA ALA A 699 31.82 -14.93 8.83
C ALA A 699 31.36 -13.57 9.36
N GLY A 700 31.53 -13.33 10.66
CA GLY A 700 31.13 -12.09 11.33
C GLY A 700 29.67 -12.03 11.79
N SER A 701 28.91 -13.13 11.69
CA SER A 701 27.63 -13.31 12.39
C SER A 701 27.84 -13.73 13.83
N THR A 702 26.79 -13.61 14.66
CA THR A 702 26.81 -13.99 16.07
C THR A 702 25.78 -15.07 16.38
N LEU A 703 26.18 -16.11 17.12
CA LEU A 703 25.31 -16.98 17.87
C LEU A 703 25.43 -16.59 19.34
N ALA A 704 24.38 -16.05 19.96
CA ALA A 704 24.39 -15.69 21.37
C ALA A 704 23.72 -16.77 22.22
N VAL A 705 24.34 -17.11 23.35
CA VAL A 705 23.89 -18.18 24.25
C VAL A 705 23.99 -17.73 25.71
N ASP A 706 22.91 -17.93 26.46
CA ASP A 706 22.91 -17.73 27.90
C ASP A 706 23.27 -19.04 28.62
N VAL A 707 24.33 -18.99 29.43
CA VAL A 707 24.81 -20.12 30.24
C VAL A 707 24.28 -19.98 31.66
N ALA A 708 23.51 -20.99 32.05
CA ALA A 708 22.79 -21.04 33.30
C ALA A 708 22.68 -22.48 33.81
N ALA A 709 22.00 -22.67 34.94
CA ALA A 709 21.60 -24.00 35.40
C ALA A 709 20.72 -24.74 34.36
N SER A 710 19.99 -23.98 33.54
CA SER A 710 19.35 -24.43 32.30
C SER A 710 19.88 -23.57 31.15
N THR A 711 21.05 -23.96 30.63
CA THR A 711 21.70 -23.26 29.51
C THR A 711 20.84 -23.33 28.25
N ASP A 712 20.85 -22.26 27.46
CA ASP A 712 20.27 -22.24 26.12
C ASP A 712 20.84 -23.38 25.26
N LEU A 713 19.96 -24.11 24.59
CA LEU A 713 20.33 -25.16 23.66
C LEU A 713 19.62 -25.00 22.33
N LEU A 714 20.36 -24.56 21.30
CA LEU A 714 19.84 -24.52 19.94
C LEU A 714 19.88 -25.90 19.29
N ALA A 715 18.73 -26.45 18.92
CA ALA A 715 18.65 -27.73 18.23
C ALA A 715 18.58 -27.57 16.70
N VAL A 716 19.51 -28.17 15.95
CA VAL A 716 19.51 -28.18 14.48
C VAL A 716 19.28 -29.61 13.99
N THR A 717 18.24 -29.85 13.18
CA THR A 717 17.96 -31.23 12.72
C THR A 717 18.80 -31.65 11.49
N GLY A 718 19.38 -30.69 10.78
CA GLY A 718 20.25 -30.91 9.62
C GLY A 718 21.72 -30.56 9.89
N ALA A 719 22.47 -30.28 8.82
CA ALA A 719 23.86 -29.87 8.93
C ALA A 719 23.97 -28.41 9.41
N ALA A 720 24.96 -28.13 10.27
CA ALA A 720 25.28 -26.79 10.72
C ALA A 720 26.71 -26.42 10.28
N THR A 721 26.82 -25.30 9.54
CA THR A 721 28.11 -24.69 9.17
C THR A 721 28.22 -23.38 9.93
N LEU A 722 29.19 -23.29 10.84
CA LEU A 722 29.29 -22.21 11.81
C LEU A 722 30.60 -21.47 11.60
N ASP A 723 30.55 -20.25 11.07
CA ASP A 723 31.73 -19.43 10.78
C ASP A 723 31.49 -18.03 11.38
N GLY A 724 31.57 -17.87 12.70
CA GLY A 724 31.11 -16.65 13.37
C GLY A 724 31.59 -16.53 14.81
N VAL A 725 30.95 -15.67 15.59
CA VAL A 725 31.24 -15.51 17.02
C VAL A 725 30.18 -16.25 17.84
N LEU A 726 30.61 -17.07 18.79
CA LEU A 726 29.77 -17.56 19.87
C LEU A 726 29.86 -16.56 21.03
N ASP A 727 28.83 -15.74 21.19
CA ASP A 727 28.73 -14.74 22.26
C ASP A 727 28.16 -15.41 23.51
N VAL A 728 28.97 -15.47 24.57
CA VAL A 728 28.65 -16.19 25.80
C VAL A 728 28.38 -15.20 26.93
N THR A 729 27.20 -15.34 27.53
CA THR A 729 26.74 -14.59 28.69
C THR A 729 26.37 -15.55 29.82
N LEU A 730 26.75 -15.24 31.05
CA LEU A 730 26.28 -15.97 32.23
C LEU A 730 25.00 -15.35 32.79
N ASP A 731 24.07 -16.22 33.17
CA ASP A 731 22.89 -15.80 33.92
C ASP A 731 23.29 -15.19 35.27
N ALA A 732 22.54 -14.17 35.71
CA ALA A 732 22.82 -13.48 36.95
C ALA A 732 22.83 -14.43 38.15
N GLY A 733 24.00 -14.56 38.81
CA GLY A 733 24.20 -15.43 39.96
C GLY A 733 24.56 -16.88 39.63
N PHE A 734 24.71 -17.22 38.35
CA PHE A 734 25.30 -18.48 37.93
C PHE A 734 26.83 -18.36 37.91
N THR A 735 27.52 -19.39 38.38
CA THR A 735 28.98 -19.48 38.32
C THR A 735 29.33 -20.91 37.98
N PRO A 736 29.90 -21.18 36.80
CA PRO A 736 30.30 -22.53 36.43
C PRO A 736 31.49 -22.98 37.29
N THR A 737 31.57 -24.28 37.55
CA THR A 737 32.75 -24.91 38.15
C THR A 737 33.70 -25.37 37.07
N LEU A 738 35.01 -25.43 37.36
CA LEU A 738 36.01 -25.88 36.38
C LEU A 738 35.64 -27.27 35.86
N ASN A 739 35.74 -27.43 34.53
CA ASN A 739 35.36 -28.63 33.79
C ASN A 739 33.86 -28.90 33.69
N ASP A 740 32.98 -28.01 34.17
CA ASP A 740 31.58 -28.06 33.77
C ASP A 740 31.47 -27.93 32.25
N THR A 741 30.57 -28.73 31.67
CA THR A 741 30.33 -28.74 30.24
C THR A 741 28.89 -28.35 29.94
N PHE A 742 28.72 -27.50 28.94
CA PHE A 742 27.44 -26.98 28.50
C PHE A 742 27.32 -27.23 27.00
N THR A 743 26.39 -28.09 26.60
CA THR A 743 26.05 -28.25 25.18
C THR A 743 25.13 -27.11 24.81
N VAL A 744 25.55 -26.27 23.87
CA VAL A 744 24.81 -25.07 23.46
C VAL A 744 24.21 -25.19 22.07
N LEU A 745 24.68 -26.16 21.28
CA LEU A 745 24.12 -26.48 19.97
C LEU A 745 24.26 -27.96 19.66
N THR A 746 23.20 -28.56 19.12
CA THR A 746 23.24 -29.90 18.50
C THR A 746 22.92 -29.82 17.01
N ALA A 747 23.55 -30.68 16.20
CA ALA A 747 23.30 -30.79 14.76
C ALA A 747 23.49 -32.22 14.26
N ALA A 748 22.96 -32.55 13.07
CA ALA A 748 23.21 -33.84 12.43
C ALA A 748 24.68 -34.00 11.97
N SER A 749 25.34 -32.88 11.68
CA SER A 749 26.78 -32.79 11.40
C SER A 749 27.24 -31.34 11.54
N LEU A 750 28.47 -31.13 11.98
CA LEU A 750 29.06 -29.81 12.22
C LEU A 750 30.31 -29.55 11.40
N VAL A 751 30.37 -28.33 10.87
CA VAL A 751 31.61 -27.62 10.56
C VAL A 751 31.67 -26.43 11.51
N ASN A 752 32.58 -26.48 12.49
CA ASN A 752 32.67 -25.48 13.54
C ASN A 752 33.96 -24.65 13.41
N ASN A 753 33.81 -23.41 12.95
CA ASN A 753 34.85 -22.38 12.90
C ASN A 753 34.50 -21.21 13.84
N LEU A 754 33.70 -21.44 14.88
CA LEU A 754 33.32 -20.39 15.82
C LEU A 754 34.53 -19.89 16.62
N THR A 755 34.58 -18.58 16.83
CA THR A 755 35.44 -17.97 17.85
C THR A 755 34.60 -17.59 19.07
N LEU A 756 35.17 -17.73 20.27
CA LEU A 756 34.49 -17.27 21.49
C LEU A 756 34.50 -15.73 21.58
N GLY A 757 33.37 -15.16 21.98
CA GLY A 757 33.16 -13.76 22.26
C GLY A 757 32.13 -13.56 23.37
N GLY A 758 31.76 -12.30 23.61
CA GLY A 758 30.88 -11.94 24.72
C GLY A 758 31.64 -11.60 26.02
N PRO A 759 30.91 -11.13 27.04
CA PRO A 759 31.50 -10.69 28.31
C PRO A 759 32.15 -11.82 29.10
N ASP A 760 31.65 -13.06 28.96
CA ASP A 760 32.08 -14.21 29.77
C ASP A 760 32.92 -15.23 28.98
N ALA A 761 33.28 -14.90 27.73
CA ALA A 761 33.99 -15.80 26.81
C ALA A 761 35.28 -16.39 27.39
N SER A 762 36.03 -15.61 28.17
CA SER A 762 37.31 -16.02 28.75
C SER A 762 37.18 -17.14 29.78
N LEU A 763 35.98 -17.42 30.26
CA LEU A 763 35.69 -18.50 31.21
C LEU A 763 35.48 -19.85 30.51
N PHE A 764 35.49 -19.90 29.17
CA PHE A 764 35.14 -21.10 28.43
C PHE A 764 36.14 -21.48 27.33
N SER A 765 36.09 -22.74 26.92
CA SER A 765 36.78 -23.29 25.77
C SER A 765 35.85 -24.17 24.93
N LEU A 766 36.11 -24.25 23.62
CA LEU A 766 35.35 -25.05 22.65
C LEU A 766 35.95 -26.42 22.34
N MET A 767 37.09 -26.78 22.94
CA MET A 767 37.85 -27.99 22.60
C MET A 767 37.08 -29.30 22.77
N ALA A 768 36.06 -29.32 23.64
CA ALA A 768 35.21 -30.49 23.85
C ALA A 768 34.16 -30.70 22.74
N SER A 769 34.03 -29.75 21.81
CA SER A 769 33.06 -29.85 20.72
C SER A 769 33.30 -31.09 19.86
N THR A 770 32.21 -31.69 19.38
CA THR A 770 32.23 -32.92 18.60
C THR A 770 31.80 -32.67 17.15
N ALA A 771 31.71 -33.72 16.35
CA ALA A 771 31.17 -33.62 14.98
C ALA A 771 29.66 -33.29 14.94
N THR A 772 28.96 -33.27 16.09
CA THR A 772 27.51 -33.06 16.19
C THR A 772 27.10 -32.10 17.30
N GLU A 773 28.00 -31.71 18.20
CA GLU A 773 27.70 -30.84 19.33
C GLU A 773 28.74 -29.71 19.47
N VAL A 774 28.26 -28.50 19.74
CA VAL A 774 29.10 -27.39 20.23
C VAL A 774 29.04 -27.41 21.75
N ILE A 775 30.20 -27.57 22.38
CA ILE A 775 30.31 -27.75 23.83
C ILE A 775 31.23 -26.67 24.40
N LEU A 776 30.69 -25.86 25.32
CA LEU A 776 31.46 -24.97 26.17
C LEU A 776 31.97 -25.76 27.37
N THR A 777 33.27 -25.74 27.62
CA THR A 777 33.88 -26.27 28.84
C THR A 777 34.36 -25.10 29.69
N ALA A 778 33.95 -25.04 30.95
CA ALA A 778 34.42 -24.03 31.89
C ALA A 778 35.91 -24.23 32.18
N VAL A 779 36.70 -23.17 31.97
CA VAL A 779 38.15 -23.20 32.10
C VAL A 779 38.68 -22.14 33.05
N SER A 780 39.87 -22.38 33.58
CA SER A 780 40.52 -21.47 34.53
C SER A 780 40.93 -20.16 33.90
N GLY A 781 41.18 -20.16 32.58
CA GLY A 781 41.71 -19.03 31.84
C GLY A 781 43.18 -18.72 32.18
N LEU A 782 43.86 -19.55 32.98
CA LEU A 782 45.25 -19.34 33.37
C LEU A 782 46.21 -19.95 32.35
N PRO A 783 47.04 -19.15 31.66
CA PRO A 783 48.01 -19.69 30.73
C PRO A 783 48.96 -20.68 31.42
N GLY A 784 49.00 -21.92 30.94
CA GLY A 784 49.87 -22.97 31.48
C GLY A 784 49.20 -23.97 32.42
N ASP A 785 47.94 -23.74 32.82
CA ASP A 785 47.10 -24.73 33.51
C ASP A 785 46.49 -25.68 32.46
N TYR A 786 47.26 -26.68 32.06
CA TYR A 786 46.94 -27.60 30.97
C TYR A 786 46.05 -28.76 31.39
N ASN A 787 45.88 -29.04 32.68
CA ASN A 787 44.91 -30.01 33.16
C ASN A 787 43.58 -29.37 33.62
N ASN A 788 43.50 -28.03 33.62
CA ASN A 788 42.33 -27.23 33.97
C ASN A 788 41.84 -27.48 35.41
N ASP A 789 42.76 -27.66 36.35
CA ASP A 789 42.45 -27.86 37.77
C ASP A 789 42.53 -26.56 38.60
N GLY A 790 42.88 -25.45 37.95
CA GLY A 790 42.98 -24.12 38.55
C GLY A 790 44.36 -23.83 39.15
N LEU A 791 45.35 -24.71 38.99
CA LEU A 791 46.73 -24.53 39.43
C LEU A 791 47.68 -24.76 38.26
N VAL A 792 48.75 -23.96 38.19
CA VAL A 792 49.85 -24.24 37.24
C VAL A 792 50.97 -24.97 37.99
N ASP A 793 51.06 -26.28 37.87
CA ASP A 793 51.98 -27.13 38.62
C ASP A 793 52.68 -28.23 37.79
N ALA A 794 53.26 -29.22 38.45
CA ALA A 794 54.01 -30.29 37.77
C ALA A 794 53.11 -31.26 36.98
N ALA A 795 51.81 -31.33 37.29
CA ALA A 795 50.82 -32.09 36.55
C ALA A 795 50.61 -31.47 35.16
N ASP A 796 50.56 -30.14 35.04
CA ASP A 796 50.44 -29.46 33.74
C ASP A 796 51.64 -29.69 32.84
N TYR A 797 52.85 -29.71 33.42
CA TYR A 797 54.05 -30.07 32.68
C TYR A 797 53.92 -31.47 32.08
N THR A 798 53.30 -32.40 32.80
CA THR A 798 53.07 -33.76 32.33
C THR A 798 52.08 -33.76 31.17
N VAL A 799 50.98 -33.02 31.27
CA VAL A 799 49.99 -32.87 30.18
C VAL A 799 50.63 -32.25 28.93
N TRP A 800 51.38 -31.15 29.07
CA TRP A 800 52.10 -30.54 27.96
C TRP A 800 53.08 -31.51 27.31
N ARG A 801 53.90 -32.19 28.12
CA ARG A 801 54.94 -33.12 27.62
C ARG A 801 54.31 -34.24 26.82
N ASP A 802 53.21 -34.79 27.31
CA ASP A 802 52.53 -35.92 26.68
C ASP A 802 51.79 -35.52 25.39
N ASN A 803 51.57 -34.21 25.16
CA ASN A 803 50.96 -33.64 23.97
C ASN A 803 51.96 -32.91 23.03
N GLN A 804 53.27 -33.00 23.25
CA GLN A 804 54.24 -32.33 22.37
C GLN A 804 54.10 -32.75 20.90
N GLY A 805 54.07 -31.75 20.01
CA GLY A 805 53.88 -31.94 18.58
C GLY A 805 52.43 -32.17 18.14
N ALA A 806 51.48 -32.16 19.08
CA ALA A 806 50.06 -32.11 18.74
C ALA A 806 49.71 -30.80 18.03
N ALA A 807 48.56 -30.80 17.35
CA ALA A 807 48.05 -29.62 16.68
C ALA A 807 47.77 -28.49 17.67
N GLU A 808 47.74 -27.25 17.17
CA GLU A 808 47.33 -26.10 17.97
C GLU A 808 45.95 -26.31 18.62
N TRP A 809 45.75 -25.69 19.79
CA TRP A 809 44.50 -25.73 20.55
C TRP A 809 44.12 -27.11 21.11
N SER A 810 45.06 -28.06 21.19
CA SER A 810 44.81 -29.36 21.81
C SER A 810 44.97 -29.37 23.33
N LEU A 811 45.37 -28.26 23.94
CA LEU A 811 45.55 -28.10 25.38
C LEU A 811 44.58 -27.05 25.95
N PRO A 812 43.94 -27.31 27.12
CA PRO A 812 43.23 -26.29 27.88
C PRO A 812 44.10 -25.08 28.20
N ASN A 813 43.52 -23.88 28.25
CA ASN A 813 44.20 -22.65 28.65
C ASN A 813 45.51 -22.36 27.87
N ASP A 814 45.60 -22.83 26.61
CA ASP A 814 46.66 -22.44 25.68
C ASP A 814 46.22 -21.22 24.87
N PHE A 815 46.96 -20.12 25.00
CA PHE A 815 46.68 -18.85 24.30
C PHE A 815 47.73 -18.51 23.24
N ASN A 816 48.76 -19.35 23.10
CA ASN A 816 49.94 -19.02 22.28
C ASN A 816 49.78 -19.44 20.81
N GLY A 817 48.76 -20.24 20.48
CA GLY A 817 48.55 -20.77 19.13
C GLY A 817 49.68 -21.68 18.65
N GLY A 818 49.56 -22.24 17.45
CA GLY A 818 50.59 -23.11 16.87
C GLY A 818 50.72 -24.49 17.55
N PRO A 819 51.46 -25.44 16.93
CA PRO A 819 51.61 -26.79 17.46
C PRO A 819 52.23 -26.81 18.85
N ILE A 820 51.76 -27.71 19.72
CA ILE A 820 52.16 -27.78 21.13
C ILE A 820 53.67 -27.98 21.26
N GLY A 821 54.37 -27.00 21.83
CA GLY A 821 55.84 -26.99 21.85
C GLY A 821 56.45 -25.99 22.81
N ALA A 822 57.51 -25.31 22.36
CA ALA A 822 58.38 -24.49 23.21
C ALA A 822 57.66 -23.25 23.78
N GLU A 823 56.68 -22.71 23.06
CA GLU A 823 55.91 -21.54 23.49
C GLU A 823 54.95 -21.89 24.64
N GLN A 824 54.24 -23.01 24.53
CA GLN A 824 53.42 -23.55 25.62
C GLN A 824 54.27 -23.87 26.86
N TYR A 825 55.44 -24.49 26.67
CA TYR A 825 56.37 -24.71 27.79
C TYR A 825 56.79 -23.41 28.48
N ALA A 826 57.05 -22.36 27.70
CA ALA A 826 57.41 -21.07 28.24
C ALA A 826 56.26 -20.46 29.06
N ALA A 827 55.00 -20.59 28.59
CA ALA A 827 53.82 -20.15 29.31
C ALA A 827 53.62 -20.91 30.64
N TRP A 828 53.73 -22.24 30.63
CA TRP A 828 53.72 -23.03 31.86
C TRP A 828 54.82 -22.58 32.82
N ARG A 829 56.05 -22.45 32.34
CA ARG A 829 57.19 -22.05 33.17
C ARG A 829 57.03 -20.65 33.76
N SER A 830 56.49 -19.70 33.00
CA SER A 830 56.28 -18.33 33.48
C SER A 830 55.17 -18.22 34.51
N ASN A 831 54.19 -19.14 34.47
CA ASN A 831 53.04 -19.14 35.37
C ASN A 831 53.12 -20.21 36.47
N PHE A 832 54.20 -21.01 36.55
CA PHE A 832 54.33 -22.07 37.55
C PHE A 832 54.11 -21.56 38.98
N GLY A 833 53.16 -22.17 39.69
CA GLY A 833 52.69 -21.80 41.01
C GLY A 833 51.53 -20.78 41.02
N ALA A 834 51.05 -20.33 39.87
CA ALA A 834 49.86 -19.49 39.76
C ALA A 834 48.58 -20.30 40.04
N ASN A 835 47.54 -19.62 40.50
CA ASN A 835 46.24 -20.21 40.77
C ASN A 835 45.08 -19.35 40.24
N ALA A 836 44.04 -20.01 39.75
CA ALA A 836 42.79 -19.38 39.36
C ALA A 836 41.98 -19.08 40.61
N ALA A 837 41.65 -17.81 40.84
CA ALA A 837 40.63 -17.46 41.82
C ALA A 837 39.24 -17.77 41.23
N PHE A 838 38.88 -19.05 41.10
CA PHE A 838 37.48 -19.47 41.04
C PHE A 838 36.96 -19.45 42.48
N ASP A 839 36.69 -18.25 43.01
CA ASP A 839 36.07 -18.14 44.33
C ASP A 839 34.68 -18.78 44.23
N ALA A 840 34.56 -20.01 44.74
CA ALA A 840 33.30 -20.49 45.27
C ALA A 840 32.91 -19.47 46.33
N ALA A 841 32.00 -18.55 45.98
CA ALA A 841 31.43 -17.62 46.94
C ALA A 841 30.94 -18.46 48.11
N ALA A 842 31.66 -18.40 49.23
CA ALA A 842 31.16 -18.92 50.49
C ALA A 842 29.81 -18.26 50.66
N ALA A 843 28.74 -19.07 50.58
CA ALA A 843 27.38 -18.59 50.66
C ALA A 843 27.30 -17.58 51.80
N SER A 844 27.10 -16.30 51.47
CA SER A 844 26.82 -15.31 52.48
C SER A 844 25.49 -15.73 53.08
N VAL A 845 25.55 -16.38 54.24
CA VAL A 845 24.42 -16.52 55.15
C VAL A 845 23.78 -15.14 55.21
N PRO A 846 22.48 -14.99 54.91
CA PRO A 846 21.84 -13.69 55.02
C PRO A 846 21.98 -13.24 56.46
N GLU A 847 22.81 -12.22 56.72
CA GLU A 847 22.72 -11.52 57.98
C GLU A 847 21.36 -10.83 58.02
N PRO A 848 20.58 -10.98 59.10
CA PRO A 848 19.36 -10.20 59.25
C PRO A 848 19.79 -8.73 59.27
N THR A 849 19.36 -7.97 58.27
CA THR A 849 19.64 -6.54 58.14
C THR A 849 19.50 -5.84 59.49
N ALA A 850 20.58 -5.21 59.94
CA ALA A 850 20.66 -4.36 61.12
C ALA A 850 19.80 -3.07 61.03
N ALA A 851 18.71 -3.10 60.26
CA ALA A 851 17.70 -2.05 60.16
C ALA A 851 16.46 -2.31 61.05
N VAL A 852 16.30 -3.52 61.63
CA VAL A 852 15.15 -3.83 62.52
C VAL A 852 15.48 -3.62 64.02
N ALA A 853 16.74 -3.49 64.41
CA ALA A 853 17.14 -3.27 65.81
C ALA A 853 17.29 -1.78 66.22
N ALA A 854 17.30 -0.83 65.26
CA ALA A 854 17.51 0.59 65.55
C ALA A 854 16.24 1.47 65.49
N ALA A 855 15.07 0.91 65.12
CA ALA A 855 13.81 1.66 65.01
C ALA A 855 12.82 1.46 66.18
N LEU A 856 13.20 0.73 67.24
CA LEU A 856 12.33 0.45 68.40
C LEU A 856 12.60 1.29 69.66
N LEU A 857 13.46 2.31 69.62
CA LEU A 857 13.80 3.13 70.79
C LEU A 857 13.93 4.63 70.50
N ALA A 858 12.90 5.27 69.92
CA ALA A 858 12.66 6.70 70.12
C ALA A 858 11.30 7.15 69.52
N TRP A 859 10.22 7.13 70.31
CA TRP A 859 9.34 8.28 70.67
C TRP A 859 7.96 7.81 71.22
N PRO A 860 7.17 8.67 71.92
CA PRO A 860 6.67 8.46 73.28
C PRO A 860 5.17 8.09 73.32
N PRO A 861 4.56 7.85 74.51
CA PRO A 861 3.29 7.15 74.58
C PRO A 861 2.04 8.06 74.50
N ARG A 862 0.99 7.47 73.89
CA ARG A 862 -0.46 7.63 74.15
C ARG A 862 -1.18 8.91 73.72
N ARG A 863 -2.30 8.74 73.00
CA ARG A 863 -3.67 8.75 73.59
C ARG A 863 -4.73 8.13 72.66
N ARG A 864 -5.79 7.61 73.30
CA ARG A 864 -6.87 6.76 72.79
C ARG A 864 -8.08 7.55 72.27
N ARG A 865 -8.73 6.95 71.24
CA ARG A 865 -10.20 6.82 70.96
C ARG A 865 -11.00 8.05 70.51
N PRO A 866 -12.22 7.90 69.92
CA PRO A 866 -12.98 6.66 69.56
C PRO A 866 -13.62 6.64 68.14
N HIS A 867 -14.22 5.48 67.82
CA HIS A 867 -15.19 5.19 66.75
C HIS A 867 -16.37 6.18 66.65
N ALA A 868 -16.90 6.37 65.43
CA ALA A 868 -18.32 6.16 65.12
C ALA A 868 -18.59 6.23 63.59
N THR A 869 -19.55 5.38 63.17
CA THR A 869 -20.28 5.24 61.89
C THR A 869 -19.52 4.88 60.63
#